data_AF-A0A170YP06-F1
#
_entry.id   AF-A0A170YP06-F1
#
_cell.length_a   1.000
_cell.length_b   1.000
_cell.length_c   1.000
_cell.angle_alpha   90.00
_cell.angle_beta   90.00
_cell.angle_gamma   90.00
#
_symmetry.space_group_name_H-M   'P 1'
#
loop_
_entity.id
_entity.type
_entity.pdbx_description
1 polymer ?
#
loop_
_entity_poly.entity_id
_entity_poly.type
_entity_poly.pdbx_seq_one_letter_code
_entity_poly.pdbx_strand_id
1 'polypeptide(L)'
;MGDALGVPYEFAARLREDQQPQMIGGGLGPYKPGEYSDDTQMQVCIAEVAATGADLRAPEALDAIAANFQRWLREGASDVGNQTKAVLNAADRASGAAGAAMLEAARSFTAAKANSAGNGSLMRTGIVALAYLGDVAAMAEAAVAVSALTHPDPDCTDACVLWCSGIRTAVLEGTFDGVRAGLDLLPAERRVLWAERLDEAEAHPPHHFSRNGWVVHALQAAWSAIVRTPVPELSPAKGSFPAQHLRLALEAAVRAGTDTDTVAAIAGALLGARWGCSGIPLQWQQAVHGWPGLTGADLVRLAVLTARNGSDDAAGWPSAKHMPIPSHSSRAFAIPHPHDPGVVLGNLALLQSGEPVDVDAVVSLCRMGTGPVLPGADVEHVRIWLVDSDGDNANLHYVVDQAAREVLRLRRDGKRVLLHCAAGQSRTPAIAAVYSHLATGIDAETALSDLRGVLVHGWHLPAHTELLDAVHALAAGRSASPVSRSRENDEVRLERAPEPDRRTEFLKEKWAASRVRGLLLGLAVGDTLGAARGKLPAEGSLRAGVSTQLACFTVEGTIRAYVRGDHRGLCHPPSVVWHAYCRWAALQGIEVERMRRRWITAGDERWPDGWLAQVPMLAQRRGSAPATVAALSKIEQGTTEKPTTTSRGCHALTRTLPVAVAVAGRDPGYWVRQVREIAALTHGDPAAQSAAAHATVLLSHCLTSTPEAQDARFAVRSQVRQALVNAVHALPDLDLDLSSREHVQLLKALEQADRHPADPKRLAHLAPDATAPSALLGGLYVAASFPERDQVDAALRFAAGAPDGDSVACMTGALLGAAHGVEALPIDLVSRHELAWVLDTLARDLVAQIVDRPSGGEYLGGWDPHWWDRYPGW
;
A
#
# COMPACT_ATOMS: atom_id res chain seq x y z
N MET A 1 -17.10 -15.85 6.35
CA MET A 1 -17.35 -16.03 4.91
C MET A 1 -16.86 -17.38 4.44
N GLY A 2 -15.54 -17.64 4.51
CA GLY A 2 -14.98 -18.92 4.08
C GLY A 2 -15.61 -20.11 4.80
N ASP A 3 -15.64 -20.06 6.13
CA ASP A 3 -16.40 -20.96 7.01
C ASP A 3 -17.81 -21.26 6.47
N ALA A 4 -18.74 -20.30 6.50
CA ALA A 4 -20.13 -20.50 6.04
C ALA A 4 -20.27 -21.01 4.59
N LEU A 5 -19.28 -20.77 3.72
CA LEU A 5 -19.23 -21.31 2.36
C LEU A 5 -18.81 -22.78 2.33
N GLY A 6 -17.94 -23.19 3.25
CA GLY A 6 -17.44 -24.56 3.40
C GLY A 6 -18.36 -25.48 4.19
N VAL A 7 -19.14 -24.96 5.15
CA VAL A 7 -20.05 -25.74 6.03
C VAL A 7 -20.87 -26.81 5.30
N PRO A 8 -21.52 -26.52 4.16
CA PRO A 8 -22.40 -27.52 3.52
C PRO A 8 -21.67 -28.75 2.96
N TYR A 9 -20.35 -28.67 2.81
CA TYR A 9 -19.53 -29.66 2.10
C TYR A 9 -18.59 -30.43 3.03
N GLU A 10 -18.67 -30.14 4.33
CA GLU A 10 -17.81 -30.74 5.34
C GLU A 10 -18.02 -32.26 5.38
N PHE A 11 -16.92 -33.01 5.22
CA PHE A 11 -16.89 -34.47 5.08
C PHE A 11 -17.78 -35.06 3.97
N ALA A 12 -18.30 -34.22 3.07
CA ALA A 12 -19.10 -34.64 1.93
C ALA A 12 -18.21 -35.06 0.75
N ALA A 13 -18.85 -35.57 -0.31
CA ALA A 13 -18.17 -35.81 -1.57
C ALA A 13 -17.63 -34.48 -2.12
N ARG A 14 -16.33 -34.47 -2.46
CA ARG A 14 -15.66 -33.29 -3.02
C ARG A 14 -16.43 -32.76 -4.25
N LEU A 15 -16.61 -31.45 -4.30
CA LEU A 15 -17.23 -30.77 -5.43
C LEU A 15 -16.41 -30.95 -6.71
N ARG A 16 -17.12 -31.16 -7.82
CA ARG A 16 -16.54 -31.18 -9.17
C ARG A 16 -16.23 -29.75 -9.67
N GLU A 17 -15.44 -29.66 -10.73
CA GLU A 17 -15.09 -28.36 -11.35
C GLU A 17 -16.29 -27.60 -11.90
N ASP A 18 -17.34 -28.31 -12.35
CA ASP A 18 -18.60 -27.72 -12.84
C ASP A 18 -19.53 -27.23 -11.72
N GLN A 19 -19.22 -27.54 -10.46
CA GLN A 19 -20.03 -27.16 -9.30
C GLN A 19 -19.44 -25.91 -8.62
N GLN A 20 -20.33 -24.99 -8.25
CA GLN A 20 -19.98 -23.78 -7.49
C GLN A 20 -20.44 -23.94 -6.04
N PRO A 21 -19.53 -23.79 -5.06
CA PRO A 21 -19.89 -23.74 -3.65
C PRO A 21 -20.91 -22.62 -3.36
N GLN A 22 -21.86 -22.92 -2.49
CA GLN A 22 -22.90 -22.00 -2.03
C GLN A 22 -23.13 -22.16 -0.53
N MET A 23 -23.48 -21.07 0.16
CA MET A 23 -23.77 -21.03 1.60
C MET A 23 -25.19 -21.56 1.91
N ILE A 24 -25.45 -22.84 1.63
CA ILE A 24 -26.78 -23.44 1.75
C ILE A 24 -27.10 -24.00 3.15
N GLY A 25 -26.17 -23.90 4.11
CA GLY A 25 -26.31 -24.49 5.45
C GLY A 25 -26.15 -26.01 5.46
N GLY A 26 -26.52 -26.67 6.55
CA GLY A 26 -26.31 -28.10 6.77
C GLY A 26 -24.92 -28.39 7.34
N GLY A 27 -24.22 -29.39 6.82
CA GLY A 27 -22.94 -29.87 7.37
C GLY A 27 -23.13 -30.79 8.58
N LEU A 28 -22.17 -30.79 9.51
CA LEU A 28 -22.26 -31.59 10.75
C LEU A 28 -23.28 -31.04 11.76
N GLY A 29 -23.68 -29.77 11.63
CA GLY A 29 -24.69 -29.11 12.46
C GLY A 29 -25.98 -28.76 11.72
N PRO A 30 -27.03 -28.30 12.43
CA PRO A 30 -28.26 -27.80 11.83
C PRO A 30 -28.12 -26.34 11.35
N TYR A 31 -26.98 -25.99 10.73
CA TYR A 31 -26.66 -24.62 10.33
C TYR A 31 -27.59 -24.12 9.22
N LYS A 32 -28.08 -22.89 9.34
CA LYS A 32 -28.91 -22.23 8.33
C LYS A 32 -28.08 -21.75 7.14
N PRO A 33 -28.71 -21.44 5.98
CA PRO A 33 -28.00 -20.79 4.87
C PRO A 33 -27.27 -19.51 5.32
N GLY A 34 -25.96 -19.44 5.08
CA GLY A 34 -25.11 -18.32 5.54
C GLY A 34 -24.66 -18.41 7.00
N GLU A 35 -25.09 -19.41 7.76
CA GLU A 35 -24.66 -19.57 9.15
C GLU A 35 -23.23 -20.11 9.23
N TYR A 36 -22.38 -19.45 10.02
CA TYR A 36 -20.99 -19.87 10.24
C TYR A 36 -20.85 -20.87 11.42
N SER A 37 -19.90 -21.81 11.33
CA SER A 37 -19.66 -22.91 12.27
C SER A 37 -18.74 -22.52 13.44
N ASP A 38 -18.23 -23.52 14.16
CA ASP A 38 -17.35 -23.32 15.31
C ASP A 38 -16.06 -22.56 14.96
N ASP A 39 -15.59 -22.65 13.71
CA ASP A 39 -14.49 -21.87 13.14
C ASP A 39 -14.64 -20.37 13.46
N THR A 40 -15.72 -19.75 12.98
CA THR A 40 -15.98 -18.32 13.19
C THR A 40 -16.59 -18.06 14.57
N GLN A 41 -17.41 -18.96 15.14
CA GLN A 41 -18.01 -18.77 16.47
C GLN A 41 -16.95 -18.65 17.57
N MET A 42 -15.91 -19.49 17.53
CA MET A 42 -14.79 -19.37 18.46
C MET A 42 -13.90 -18.16 18.13
N GLN A 43 -13.76 -17.78 16.86
CA GLN A 43 -13.06 -16.53 16.51
C GLN A 43 -13.77 -15.30 17.11
N VAL A 44 -15.10 -15.28 17.11
CA VAL A 44 -15.91 -14.23 17.76
C VAL A 44 -15.61 -14.14 19.26
N CYS A 45 -15.44 -15.28 19.95
CA CYS A 45 -15.09 -15.29 21.38
C CYS A 45 -13.77 -14.55 21.66
N ILE A 46 -12.79 -14.69 20.77
CA ILE A 46 -11.50 -13.97 20.85
C ILE A 46 -11.70 -12.50 20.47
N ALA A 47 -12.46 -12.24 19.41
CA ALA A 47 -12.72 -10.89 18.89
C ALA A 47 -13.44 -10.00 19.89
N GLU A 48 -14.38 -10.53 20.68
CA GLU A 48 -15.06 -9.76 21.73
C GLU A 48 -14.10 -9.22 22.80
N VAL A 49 -13.04 -9.96 23.12
CA VAL A 49 -11.99 -9.52 24.06
C VAL A 49 -11.01 -8.58 23.36
N ALA A 50 -10.56 -8.93 22.16
CA ALA A 50 -9.61 -8.11 21.41
C ALA A 50 -10.19 -6.72 21.06
N ALA A 51 -11.49 -6.65 20.77
CA ALA A 51 -12.21 -5.41 20.48
C ALA A 51 -12.34 -4.47 21.68
N THR A 52 -11.95 -4.88 22.90
CA THR A 52 -11.86 -3.97 24.05
C THR A 52 -10.50 -3.30 24.17
N GLY A 53 -9.54 -3.63 23.30
CA GLY A 53 -8.14 -3.21 23.42
C GLY A 53 -7.35 -3.95 24.51
N ALA A 54 -7.82 -5.13 24.93
CA ALA A 54 -7.10 -5.96 25.89
C ALA A 54 -5.84 -6.57 25.25
N ASP A 55 -4.74 -6.60 26.00
CA ASP A 55 -3.54 -7.33 25.59
C ASP A 55 -3.79 -8.84 25.74
N LEU A 56 -3.93 -9.55 24.62
CA LEU A 56 -4.24 -10.98 24.53
C LEU A 56 -3.13 -11.89 25.08
N ARG A 57 -1.99 -11.33 25.52
CA ARG A 57 -0.94 -12.05 26.25
C ARG A 57 -1.20 -12.07 27.75
N ALA A 58 -2.00 -11.14 28.25
CA ALA A 58 -2.26 -10.99 29.68
C ALA A 58 -3.16 -12.14 30.21
N PRO A 59 -2.91 -12.65 31.42
CA PRO A 59 -3.74 -13.69 32.02
C PRO A 59 -5.23 -13.35 32.06
N GLU A 60 -5.57 -12.09 32.34
CA GLU A 60 -6.95 -11.61 32.42
C GLU A 60 -7.67 -11.68 31.07
N ALA A 61 -6.96 -11.37 29.97
CA ALA A 61 -7.50 -11.48 28.62
C ALA A 61 -7.68 -12.96 28.23
N LEU A 62 -6.72 -13.82 28.57
CA LEU A 62 -6.81 -15.26 28.35
C LEU A 62 -7.95 -15.90 29.15
N ASP A 63 -8.18 -15.43 30.38
CA ASP A 63 -9.32 -15.84 31.21
C ASP A 63 -10.65 -15.41 30.61
N ALA A 64 -10.74 -14.20 30.06
CA ALA A 64 -11.93 -13.71 29.38
C ALA A 64 -12.23 -14.52 28.09
N ILE A 65 -11.21 -14.83 27.30
CA ILE A 65 -11.34 -15.70 26.11
C ILE A 65 -11.81 -17.10 26.53
N ALA A 66 -11.20 -17.68 27.57
CA ALA A 66 -11.58 -18.97 28.10
C ALA A 66 -13.03 -19.00 28.61
N ALA A 67 -13.47 -17.95 29.31
CA ALA A 67 -14.85 -17.79 29.74
C ALA A 67 -15.82 -17.69 28.54
N ASN A 68 -15.43 -16.96 27.48
CA ASN A 68 -16.21 -16.87 26.25
C ASN A 68 -16.32 -18.24 25.53
N PHE A 69 -15.25 -19.03 25.48
CA PHE A 69 -15.32 -20.41 24.96
C PHE A 69 -16.26 -21.30 25.77
N GLN A 70 -16.26 -21.18 27.11
CA GLN A 70 -17.20 -21.92 27.95
C GLN A 70 -18.65 -21.45 27.76
N ARG A 71 -18.87 -20.15 27.55
CA ARG A 71 -20.20 -19.60 27.19
C ARG A 71 -20.66 -20.18 25.86
N TRP A 72 -19.80 -20.13 24.84
CA TRP A 72 -20.07 -20.71 23.54
C TRP A 72 -20.43 -22.19 23.61
N LEU A 73 -19.66 -22.99 24.36
CA LEU A 73 -19.93 -24.43 24.53
C LEU A 73 -21.32 -24.71 25.13
N ARG A 74 -21.79 -23.86 26.05
CA ARG A 74 -23.10 -24.03 26.71
C ARG A 74 -24.27 -23.52 25.86
N GLU A 75 -24.07 -22.45 25.11
CA GLU A 75 -25.17 -21.66 24.55
C GLU A 75 -25.23 -21.68 23.01
N GLY A 76 -24.14 -22.00 22.32
CA GLY A 76 -24.02 -21.78 20.87
C GLY A 76 -23.44 -22.94 20.07
N ALA A 77 -22.67 -23.82 20.70
CA ALA A 77 -21.98 -24.90 20.02
C ALA A 77 -22.96 -25.90 19.38
N SER A 78 -22.94 -25.95 18.05
CA SER A 78 -23.70 -26.94 17.25
C SER A 78 -22.84 -28.13 16.86
N ASP A 79 -21.56 -27.89 16.56
CA ASP A 79 -20.50 -28.89 16.51
C ASP A 79 -19.26 -28.40 17.28
N VAL A 80 -18.46 -29.34 17.78
CA VAL A 80 -17.22 -29.04 18.52
C VAL A 80 -16.18 -30.14 18.27
N GLY A 81 -15.03 -29.74 17.74
CA GLY A 81 -13.88 -30.63 17.57
C GLY A 81 -13.51 -31.40 18.84
N ASN A 82 -13.15 -32.69 18.69
CA ASN A 82 -12.93 -33.63 19.80
C ASN A 82 -11.93 -33.14 20.87
N GLN A 83 -10.82 -32.53 20.45
CA GLN A 83 -9.81 -31.98 21.37
C GLN A 83 -10.36 -30.77 22.12
N THR A 84 -10.93 -29.79 21.42
CA THR A 84 -11.58 -28.62 22.03
C THR A 84 -12.61 -29.06 23.07
N LYS A 85 -13.53 -29.96 22.70
CA LYS A 85 -14.54 -30.49 23.62
C LYS A 85 -13.95 -31.15 24.86
N ALA A 86 -12.89 -31.96 24.70
CA ALA A 86 -12.24 -32.62 25.82
C ALA A 86 -11.56 -31.62 26.77
N VAL A 87 -10.84 -30.63 26.23
CA VAL A 87 -10.17 -29.59 27.00
C VAL A 87 -11.17 -28.71 27.75
N LEU A 88 -12.20 -28.20 27.07
CA LEU A 88 -13.21 -27.34 27.68
C LEU A 88 -13.96 -28.06 28.81
N ASN A 89 -14.35 -29.32 28.60
CA ASN A 89 -15.01 -30.13 29.64
C ASN A 89 -14.10 -30.41 30.84
N ALA A 90 -12.80 -30.63 30.62
CA ALA A 90 -11.86 -30.82 31.71
C ALA A 90 -11.62 -29.52 32.50
N ALA A 91 -11.52 -28.39 31.80
CA ALA A 91 -11.36 -27.07 32.40
C ALA A 91 -12.59 -26.65 33.24
N ASP A 92 -13.81 -26.95 32.78
CA ASP A 92 -15.06 -26.62 33.49
C ASP A 92 -15.19 -27.33 34.85
N ARG A 93 -14.51 -28.47 35.02
CA ARG A 93 -14.45 -29.22 36.29
C ARG A 93 -13.35 -28.74 37.24
N ALA A 94 -12.42 -27.91 36.78
CA ALA A 94 -11.30 -27.44 37.58
C ALA A 94 -11.70 -26.21 38.41
N SER A 95 -11.05 -26.04 39.57
CA SER A 95 -11.18 -24.81 40.38
C SER A 95 -10.10 -23.80 39.98
N GLY A 96 -10.44 -22.51 39.95
CA GLY A 96 -9.50 -21.42 39.67
C GLY A 96 -9.89 -20.57 38.47
N ALA A 97 -8.92 -19.82 37.95
CA ALA A 97 -9.09 -18.96 36.78
C ALA A 97 -9.31 -19.80 35.51
N ALA A 98 -10.26 -19.40 34.66
CA ALA A 98 -10.73 -20.20 33.53
C ALA A 98 -9.62 -20.48 32.50
N GLY A 99 -8.78 -19.50 32.19
CA GLY A 99 -7.65 -19.64 31.27
C GLY A 99 -6.58 -20.55 31.82
N ALA A 100 -6.22 -20.40 33.09
CA ALA A 100 -5.25 -21.28 33.75
C ALA A 100 -5.71 -22.76 33.78
N ALA A 101 -6.99 -22.99 34.11
CA ALA A 101 -7.60 -24.32 34.07
C ALA A 101 -7.59 -24.92 32.66
N MET A 102 -7.87 -24.11 31.64
CA MET A 102 -7.90 -24.54 30.24
C MET A 102 -6.51 -24.88 29.72
N LEU A 103 -5.50 -24.06 30.02
CA LEU A 103 -4.10 -24.31 29.68
C LEU A 103 -3.61 -25.63 30.29
N GLU A 104 -3.95 -25.89 31.55
CA GLU A 104 -3.54 -27.13 32.22
C GLU A 104 -4.24 -28.37 31.64
N ALA A 105 -5.53 -28.26 31.36
CA ALA A 105 -6.28 -29.31 30.68
C ALA A 105 -5.71 -29.61 29.27
N ALA A 106 -5.33 -28.57 28.53
CA ALA A 106 -4.75 -28.70 27.20
C ALA A 106 -3.35 -29.36 27.24
N ARG A 107 -2.49 -28.94 28.18
CA ARG A 107 -1.17 -29.58 28.40
C ARG A 107 -1.32 -31.05 28.77
N SER A 108 -2.24 -31.36 29.68
CA SER A 108 -2.53 -32.74 30.08
C SER A 108 -3.03 -33.59 28.91
N PHE A 109 -3.89 -33.03 28.05
CA PHE A 109 -4.40 -33.70 26.87
C PHE A 109 -3.29 -34.01 25.86
N THR A 110 -2.43 -33.03 25.56
CA THR A 110 -1.28 -33.18 24.66
C THR A 110 -0.26 -34.18 25.20
N ALA A 111 0.06 -34.13 26.50
CA ALA A 111 0.99 -35.09 27.10
C ALA A 111 0.47 -36.54 27.07
N ALA A 112 -0.85 -36.75 27.10
CA ALA A 112 -1.46 -38.06 27.09
C ALA A 112 -1.68 -38.67 25.69
N LYS A 113 -1.51 -37.89 24.61
CA LYS A 113 -1.81 -38.32 23.24
C LYS A 113 -0.68 -37.97 22.28
N ALA A 114 -0.20 -38.99 21.55
CA ALA A 114 0.86 -38.80 20.55
C ALA A 114 0.47 -37.90 19.35
N ASN A 115 -0.83 -37.72 19.09
CA ASN A 115 -1.35 -36.95 17.96
C ASN A 115 -2.35 -35.86 18.45
N SER A 116 -1.84 -34.74 18.98
CA SER A 116 -2.66 -33.61 19.48
C SER A 116 -2.63 -32.35 18.62
N ALA A 117 -2.10 -32.43 17.41
CA ALA A 117 -1.94 -31.30 16.49
C ALA A 117 -3.21 -31.00 15.67
N GLY A 118 -4.37 -30.90 16.33
CA GLY A 118 -5.63 -30.54 15.67
C GLY A 118 -5.59 -29.13 15.05
N ASN A 119 -6.30 -28.92 13.94
CA ASN A 119 -6.42 -27.62 13.25
C ASN A 119 -7.21 -26.56 14.05
N GLY A 120 -7.87 -26.97 15.14
CA GLY A 120 -8.88 -26.19 15.84
C GLY A 120 -8.45 -24.82 16.34
N SER A 121 -7.17 -24.62 16.69
CA SER A 121 -6.69 -23.27 17.06
C SER A 121 -6.46 -22.38 15.86
N LEU A 122 -5.91 -22.91 14.76
CA LEU A 122 -5.56 -22.14 13.57
C LEU A 122 -6.79 -21.47 12.94
N MET A 123 -7.91 -22.19 12.85
CA MET A 123 -9.15 -21.72 12.22
C MET A 123 -9.67 -20.39 12.79
N ARG A 124 -9.40 -20.11 14.07
CA ARG A 124 -9.97 -18.97 14.82
C ARG A 124 -8.96 -17.89 15.21
N THR A 125 -7.66 -18.07 14.93
CA THR A 125 -6.62 -17.16 15.45
C THR A 125 -6.44 -15.90 14.58
N GLY A 126 -7.07 -15.82 13.40
CA GLY A 126 -6.87 -14.71 12.46
C GLY A 126 -7.12 -13.30 13.05
N ILE A 127 -8.06 -13.17 13.99
CA ILE A 127 -8.36 -11.89 14.67
C ILE A 127 -7.21 -11.38 15.55
N VAL A 128 -6.36 -12.27 16.07
CA VAL A 128 -5.21 -11.91 16.92
C VAL A 128 -4.26 -10.99 16.15
N ALA A 129 -4.06 -11.23 14.85
CA ALA A 129 -3.19 -10.38 14.03
C ALA A 129 -3.63 -8.91 14.00
N LEU A 130 -4.95 -8.65 14.03
CA LEU A 130 -5.48 -7.28 14.00
C LEU A 130 -5.18 -6.51 15.28
N ALA A 131 -5.06 -7.18 16.43
CA ALA A 131 -4.75 -6.52 17.70
C ALA A 131 -3.30 -6.00 17.77
N TYR A 132 -2.42 -6.50 16.90
CA TYR A 132 -0.97 -6.25 16.95
C TYR A 132 -0.38 -5.83 15.60
N LEU A 133 -1.13 -5.07 14.79
CA LEU A 133 -0.65 -4.56 13.50
C LEU A 133 0.68 -3.79 13.64
N GLY A 134 0.88 -3.05 14.73
CA GLY A 134 2.12 -2.31 15.00
C GLY A 134 3.29 -3.12 15.57
N ASP A 135 3.06 -4.35 16.07
CA ASP A 135 4.06 -5.09 16.86
C ASP A 135 4.04 -6.59 16.52
N VAL A 136 4.95 -7.01 15.63
CA VAL A 136 5.03 -8.39 15.14
C VAL A 136 5.49 -9.38 16.22
N ALA A 137 6.28 -8.94 17.20
CA ALA A 137 6.77 -9.81 18.27
C ALA A 137 5.64 -10.12 19.26
N ALA A 138 4.92 -9.07 19.71
CA ALA A 138 3.76 -9.23 20.56
C ALA A 138 2.65 -10.04 19.88
N MET A 139 2.47 -9.88 18.57
CA MET A 139 1.57 -10.69 17.76
C MET A 139 1.91 -12.19 17.84
N ALA A 140 3.19 -12.55 17.69
CA ALA A 140 3.62 -13.94 17.75
C ALA A 140 3.39 -14.55 19.14
N GLU A 141 3.74 -13.81 20.21
CA GLU A 141 3.48 -14.22 21.59
C GLU A 141 1.98 -14.43 21.86
N ALA A 142 1.13 -13.51 21.41
CA ALA A 142 -0.32 -13.61 21.57
C ALA A 142 -0.91 -14.78 20.79
N ALA A 143 -0.43 -15.04 19.55
CA ALA A 143 -0.87 -16.17 18.75
C ALA A 143 -0.55 -17.51 19.44
N VAL A 144 0.64 -17.63 20.04
CA VAL A 144 1.03 -18.80 20.85
C VAL A 144 0.12 -18.93 22.08
N ALA A 145 -0.06 -17.85 22.84
CA ALA A 145 -0.84 -17.87 24.08
C ALA A 145 -2.31 -18.25 23.86
N VAL A 146 -2.95 -17.68 22.84
CA VAL A 146 -4.36 -17.97 22.48
C VAL A 146 -4.51 -19.37 21.91
N SER A 147 -3.56 -19.85 21.10
CA SER A 147 -3.55 -21.23 20.60
C SER A 147 -3.44 -22.25 21.74
N ALA A 148 -2.50 -22.01 22.67
CA ALA A 148 -2.18 -22.89 23.79
C ALA A 148 -3.34 -23.12 24.76
N LEU A 149 -4.35 -22.23 24.82
CA LEU A 149 -5.57 -22.45 25.60
C LEU A 149 -6.20 -23.82 25.33
N THR A 150 -6.09 -24.35 24.10
CA THR A 150 -6.65 -25.67 23.75
C THR A 150 -5.71 -26.55 22.94
N HIS A 151 -4.74 -25.98 22.24
CA HIS A 151 -3.82 -26.67 21.34
C HIS A 151 -2.38 -26.18 21.57
N PRO A 152 -1.72 -26.59 22.67
CA PRO A 152 -0.34 -26.19 22.99
C PRO A 152 0.72 -26.96 22.18
N ASP A 153 0.30 -27.79 21.24
CA ASP A 153 1.19 -28.53 20.35
C ASP A 153 2.03 -27.56 19.49
N PRO A 154 3.36 -27.74 19.37
CA PRO A 154 4.20 -26.84 18.57
C PRO A 154 3.75 -26.67 17.12
N ASP A 155 3.23 -27.71 16.47
CA ASP A 155 2.70 -27.57 15.10
C ASP A 155 1.49 -26.61 15.06
N CYS A 156 0.65 -26.61 16.11
CA CYS A 156 -0.49 -25.71 16.21
C CYS A 156 -0.06 -24.27 16.48
N THR A 157 0.86 -24.07 17.43
CA THR A 157 1.33 -22.72 17.78
C THR A 157 2.12 -22.08 16.65
N ASP A 158 2.99 -22.84 15.97
CA ASP A 158 3.75 -22.34 14.83
C ASP A 158 2.81 -21.93 13.68
N ALA A 159 1.82 -22.76 13.36
CA ALA A 159 0.85 -22.46 12.31
C ALA A 159 0.08 -21.17 12.60
N CYS A 160 -0.36 -20.96 13.84
CA CYS A 160 -1.00 -19.73 14.29
C CYS A 160 -0.08 -18.51 14.10
N VAL A 161 1.21 -18.61 14.45
CA VAL A 161 2.19 -17.53 14.25
C VAL A 161 2.36 -17.19 12.78
N LEU A 162 2.58 -18.20 11.92
CA LEU A 162 2.74 -18.01 10.47
C LEU A 162 1.50 -17.36 9.86
N TRP A 163 0.30 -17.82 10.24
CA TRP A 163 -0.94 -17.29 9.68
C TRP A 163 -1.24 -15.88 10.17
N CYS A 164 -0.99 -15.58 11.44
CA CYS A 164 -1.11 -14.22 11.96
C CYS A 164 -0.10 -13.27 11.30
N SER A 165 1.12 -13.71 11.05
CA SER A 165 2.13 -12.94 10.31
C SER A 165 1.64 -12.64 8.89
N GLY A 166 1.11 -13.65 8.19
CA GLY A 166 0.46 -13.50 6.89
C GLY A 166 -0.66 -12.47 6.89
N ILE A 167 -1.60 -12.57 7.83
CA ILE A 167 -2.74 -11.65 7.94
C ILE A 167 -2.25 -10.23 8.23
N ARG A 168 -1.30 -10.06 9.16
CA ARG A 168 -0.73 -8.74 9.50
C ARG A 168 -0.12 -8.07 8.26
N THR A 169 0.76 -8.77 7.54
CA THR A 169 1.37 -8.25 6.30
C THR A 169 0.31 -7.99 5.23
N ALA A 170 -0.69 -8.85 5.09
CA ALA A 170 -1.77 -8.65 4.12
C ALA A 170 -2.58 -7.37 4.38
N VAL A 171 -2.84 -7.03 5.66
CA VAL A 171 -3.50 -5.77 6.04
C VAL A 171 -2.61 -4.56 5.77
N LEU A 172 -1.33 -4.62 6.16
CA LEU A 172 -0.43 -3.46 6.12
C LEU A 172 0.14 -3.17 4.74
N GLU A 173 0.43 -4.22 3.98
CA GLU A 173 1.23 -4.15 2.75
C GLU A 173 0.43 -4.60 1.52
N GLY A 174 -0.70 -5.29 1.72
CA GLY A 174 -1.48 -5.82 0.61
C GLY A 174 -0.71 -6.88 -0.19
N THR A 175 0.04 -7.76 0.48
CA THR A 175 0.68 -8.95 -0.12
C THR A 175 0.43 -10.19 0.73
N PHE A 176 0.79 -11.37 0.22
CA PHE A 176 0.71 -12.63 0.98
C PHE A 176 2.05 -13.06 1.59
N ASP A 177 3.09 -12.24 1.45
CA ASP A 177 4.49 -12.61 1.77
C ASP A 177 4.70 -12.86 3.27
N GLY A 178 3.82 -12.31 4.12
CA GLY A 178 3.88 -12.45 5.57
C GLY A 178 3.83 -13.91 6.05
N VAL A 179 3.23 -14.83 5.28
CA VAL A 179 3.20 -16.25 5.65
C VAL A 179 4.63 -16.82 5.67
N ARG A 180 5.44 -16.49 4.66
CA ARG A 180 6.85 -16.90 4.60
C ARG A 180 7.74 -16.06 5.51
N ALA A 181 7.51 -14.75 5.60
CA ALA A 181 8.25 -13.90 6.53
C ALA A 181 8.06 -14.32 8.00
N GLY A 182 6.90 -14.91 8.33
CA GLY A 182 6.61 -15.48 9.65
C GLY A 182 7.56 -16.60 10.08
N LEU A 183 8.30 -17.24 9.16
CA LEU A 183 9.31 -18.25 9.51
C LEU A 183 10.37 -17.69 10.47
N ASP A 184 10.72 -16.40 10.36
CA ASP A 184 11.69 -15.75 11.24
C ASP A 184 11.19 -15.55 12.68
N LEU A 185 9.88 -15.67 12.88
CA LEU A 185 9.22 -15.61 14.20
C LEU A 185 9.18 -16.97 14.89
N LEU A 186 9.50 -18.06 14.17
CA LEU A 186 9.55 -19.41 14.73
C LEU A 186 10.92 -19.72 15.36
N PRO A 187 10.99 -20.67 16.31
CA PRO A 187 12.26 -21.21 16.79
C PRO A 187 13.13 -21.72 15.63
N ALA A 188 14.46 -21.54 15.71
CA ALA A 188 15.37 -21.77 14.59
C ALA A 188 15.28 -23.20 14.02
N GLU A 189 15.12 -24.19 14.89
CA GLU A 189 14.97 -25.61 14.57
C GLU A 189 13.65 -25.96 13.85
N ARG A 190 12.67 -25.05 13.90
CA ARG A 190 11.34 -25.23 13.28
C ARG A 190 11.26 -24.63 11.88
N ARG A 191 12.13 -23.67 11.55
CA ARG A 191 12.04 -22.86 10.31
C ARG A 191 12.16 -23.69 9.04
N VAL A 192 13.15 -24.60 8.99
CA VAL A 192 13.39 -25.44 7.81
C VAL A 192 12.21 -26.35 7.54
N LEU A 193 11.69 -27.01 8.59
CA LEU A 193 10.52 -27.89 8.47
C LEU A 193 9.30 -27.14 7.91
N TRP A 194 9.03 -25.94 8.42
CA TRP A 194 7.89 -25.15 7.93
C TRP A 194 8.13 -24.58 6.55
N ALA A 195 9.35 -24.21 6.19
CA ALA A 195 9.69 -23.81 4.83
C ALA A 195 9.39 -24.94 3.83
N GLU A 196 9.81 -26.18 4.13
CA GLU A 196 9.54 -27.35 3.30
C GLU A 196 8.03 -27.62 3.16
N ARG A 197 7.26 -27.47 4.25
CA ARG A 197 5.79 -27.61 4.24
C ARG A 197 5.11 -26.55 3.36
N LEU A 198 5.60 -25.31 3.38
CA LEU A 198 5.10 -24.23 2.52
C LEU A 198 5.47 -24.46 1.06
N ASP A 199 6.69 -24.92 0.78
CA ASP A 199 7.13 -25.30 -0.57
C ASP A 199 6.24 -26.42 -1.14
N GLU A 200 5.91 -27.43 -0.33
CA GLU A 200 5.00 -28.51 -0.72
C GLU A 200 3.60 -28.01 -1.07
N ALA A 201 3.06 -27.07 -0.27
CA ALA A 201 1.76 -26.45 -0.51
C ALA A 201 1.71 -25.63 -1.80
N GLU A 202 2.78 -24.95 -2.15
CA GLU A 202 2.89 -24.21 -3.41
C GLU A 202 2.99 -25.14 -4.63
N ALA A 203 3.62 -26.31 -4.46
CA ALA A 203 3.79 -27.29 -5.53
C ALA A 203 2.54 -28.13 -5.82
N HIS A 204 1.69 -28.39 -4.83
CA HIS A 204 0.56 -29.33 -4.94
C HIS A 204 -0.81 -28.66 -4.85
N PRO A 205 -1.86 -29.21 -5.48
CA PRO A 205 -3.19 -28.61 -5.43
C PRO A 205 -3.83 -28.82 -4.03
N PRO A 206 -4.84 -28.02 -3.64
CA PRO A 206 -5.37 -28.04 -2.27
C PRO A 206 -5.85 -29.42 -1.81
N HIS A 207 -6.47 -30.19 -2.71
CA HIS A 207 -6.97 -31.54 -2.43
C HIS A 207 -5.88 -32.61 -2.22
N HIS A 208 -4.60 -32.25 -2.42
CA HIS A 208 -3.48 -33.10 -2.03
C HIS A 208 -3.43 -33.27 -0.50
N PHE A 209 -3.82 -32.23 0.24
CA PHE A 209 -3.72 -32.16 1.70
C PHE A 209 -5.00 -32.66 2.41
N SER A 210 -5.46 -33.87 2.06
CA SER A 210 -6.75 -34.44 2.51
C SER A 210 -6.82 -34.86 4.00
N ARG A 211 -5.70 -34.83 4.73
CA ARG A 211 -5.67 -35.05 6.19
C ARG A 211 -5.79 -33.73 6.96
N ASN A 212 -6.68 -32.86 6.49
CA ASN A 212 -6.78 -31.47 6.95
C ASN A 212 -7.44 -31.29 8.33
N GLY A 213 -7.80 -32.36 9.05
CA GLY A 213 -8.01 -32.31 10.50
C GLY A 213 -6.70 -32.08 11.29
N TRP A 214 -5.55 -32.35 10.67
CA TRP A 214 -4.23 -31.97 11.18
C TRP A 214 -3.89 -30.54 10.74
N VAL A 215 -3.44 -29.72 11.69
CA VAL A 215 -3.18 -28.29 11.48
C VAL A 215 -2.25 -27.98 10.30
N VAL A 216 -1.25 -28.83 10.06
CA VAL A 216 -0.29 -28.61 8.97
C VAL A 216 -0.97 -28.76 7.61
N HIS A 217 -1.73 -29.84 7.41
CA HIS A 217 -2.47 -30.04 6.15
C HIS A 217 -3.61 -29.02 5.98
N ALA A 218 -4.23 -28.56 7.07
CA ALA A 218 -5.20 -27.47 7.00
C ALA A 218 -4.56 -26.18 6.47
N LEU A 219 -3.40 -25.80 7.02
CA LEU A 219 -2.62 -24.65 6.57
C LEU A 219 -2.15 -24.83 5.13
N GLN A 220 -1.59 -26.00 4.78
CA GLN A 220 -1.11 -26.28 3.42
C GLN A 220 -2.24 -26.26 2.39
N ALA A 221 -3.41 -26.82 2.72
CA ALA A 221 -4.59 -26.77 1.85
C ALA A 221 -5.05 -25.32 1.59
N ALA A 222 -5.13 -24.52 2.66
CA ALA A 222 -5.52 -23.12 2.57
C ALA A 222 -4.48 -22.29 1.81
N TRP A 223 -3.19 -22.46 2.10
CA TRP A 223 -2.09 -21.76 1.43
C TRP A 223 -2.04 -22.11 -0.05
N SER A 224 -2.10 -23.41 -0.38
CA SER A 224 -2.20 -23.92 -1.75
C SER A 224 -3.37 -23.29 -2.51
N ALA A 225 -4.55 -23.21 -1.89
CA ALA A 225 -5.73 -22.63 -2.52
C ALA A 225 -5.55 -21.15 -2.86
N ILE A 226 -4.83 -20.41 -2.02
CA ILE A 226 -4.52 -19.00 -2.22
C ILE A 226 -3.49 -18.84 -3.33
N VAL A 227 -2.29 -19.41 -3.19
CA VAL A 227 -1.16 -19.13 -4.09
C VAL A 227 -1.31 -19.73 -5.48
N ARG A 228 -2.08 -20.81 -5.61
CA ARG A 228 -2.30 -21.47 -6.89
C ARG A 228 -3.52 -20.95 -7.64
N THR A 229 -4.34 -20.12 -7.01
CA THR A 229 -5.44 -19.45 -7.70
C THR A 229 -4.89 -18.22 -8.42
N PRO A 230 -5.07 -18.09 -9.75
CA PRO A 230 -4.59 -16.92 -10.46
C PRO A 230 -5.41 -15.68 -10.07
N VAL A 231 -4.73 -14.54 -9.91
CA VAL A 231 -5.38 -13.25 -9.72
C VAL A 231 -5.88 -12.76 -11.09
N PRO A 232 -7.18 -12.49 -11.27
CA PRO A 232 -7.69 -11.98 -12.54
C PRO A 232 -7.12 -10.60 -12.89
N GLU A 233 -6.85 -10.36 -14.17
CA GLU A 233 -6.46 -9.04 -14.67
C GLU A 233 -7.63 -8.05 -14.56
N LEU A 234 -7.32 -6.77 -14.34
CA LEU A 234 -8.32 -5.70 -14.29
C LEU A 234 -8.85 -5.42 -15.71
N SER A 235 -10.10 -5.78 -15.96
CA SER A 235 -10.82 -5.45 -17.19
C SER A 235 -12.29 -5.15 -16.87
N PRO A 236 -12.60 -3.90 -16.43
CA PRO A 236 -13.93 -3.53 -15.95
C PRO A 236 -15.04 -3.77 -16.98
N ALA A 237 -14.80 -3.41 -18.26
CA ALA A 237 -15.73 -3.63 -19.36
C ALA A 237 -16.06 -5.12 -19.61
N LYS A 238 -15.22 -6.05 -19.14
CA LYS A 238 -15.44 -7.51 -19.23
C LYS A 238 -15.89 -8.13 -17.90
N GLY A 239 -16.07 -7.32 -16.85
CA GLY A 239 -16.41 -7.82 -15.51
C GLY A 239 -15.29 -8.63 -14.84
N SER A 240 -14.02 -8.40 -15.23
CA SER A 240 -12.84 -9.04 -14.62
C SER A 240 -12.18 -8.09 -13.64
N PHE A 241 -12.01 -8.54 -12.39
CA PHE A 241 -11.47 -7.71 -11.32
C PHE A 241 -10.49 -8.52 -10.46
N PRO A 242 -9.32 -7.97 -10.08
CA PRO A 242 -8.36 -8.66 -9.22
C PRO A 242 -8.97 -9.19 -7.91
N ALA A 243 -9.89 -8.44 -7.31
CA ALA A 243 -10.61 -8.82 -6.08
C ALA A 243 -11.39 -10.14 -6.20
N GLN A 244 -11.76 -10.56 -7.42
CA GLN A 244 -12.41 -11.86 -7.64
C GLN A 244 -11.51 -13.04 -7.25
N HIS A 245 -10.20 -12.83 -7.11
CA HIS A 245 -9.28 -13.81 -6.52
C HIS A 245 -9.78 -14.33 -5.17
N LEU A 246 -10.35 -13.47 -4.30
CA LEU A 246 -10.91 -13.89 -3.01
C LEU A 246 -11.97 -14.98 -3.17
N ARG A 247 -12.95 -14.76 -4.06
CA ARG A 247 -14.01 -15.74 -4.32
C ARG A 247 -13.41 -17.01 -4.92
N LEU A 248 -12.58 -16.89 -5.95
CA LEU A 248 -12.01 -18.03 -6.67
C LEU A 248 -11.15 -18.91 -5.76
N ALA A 249 -10.33 -18.31 -4.91
CA ALA A 249 -9.47 -19.03 -3.98
C ALA A 249 -10.26 -19.68 -2.84
N LEU A 250 -11.34 -19.04 -2.36
CA LEU A 250 -12.26 -19.66 -1.41
C LEU A 250 -12.99 -20.86 -2.01
N GLU A 251 -13.42 -20.78 -3.28
CA GLU A 251 -14.01 -21.94 -3.94
C GLU A 251 -12.98 -23.08 -4.13
N ALA A 252 -11.71 -22.74 -4.40
CA ALA A 252 -10.63 -23.72 -4.45
C ALA A 252 -10.36 -24.36 -3.08
N ALA A 253 -10.46 -23.58 -1.99
CA ALA A 253 -10.33 -24.04 -0.61
C ALA A 253 -11.44 -25.04 -0.25
N VAL A 254 -12.71 -24.74 -0.57
CA VAL A 254 -13.82 -25.69 -0.38
C VAL A 254 -13.62 -26.96 -1.22
N ARG A 255 -13.09 -26.83 -2.45
CA ARG A 255 -12.74 -27.98 -3.30
C ARG A 255 -11.54 -28.79 -2.79
N ALA A 256 -10.85 -28.38 -1.73
CA ALA A 256 -9.86 -29.25 -1.07
C ALA A 256 -10.53 -30.52 -0.50
N GLY A 257 -11.80 -30.41 -0.07
CA GLY A 257 -12.58 -31.51 0.51
C GLY A 257 -12.27 -31.75 1.99
N THR A 258 -12.85 -32.82 2.53
CA THR A 258 -12.70 -33.23 3.94
C THR A 258 -13.16 -32.14 4.90
N ASP A 259 -12.27 -31.53 5.67
CA ASP A 259 -12.58 -30.43 6.60
C ASP A 259 -12.69 -29.08 5.85
N THR A 260 -13.82 -28.87 5.16
CA THR A 260 -13.94 -27.81 4.14
C THR A 260 -14.24 -26.43 4.71
N ASP A 261 -15.03 -26.33 5.77
CA ASP A 261 -15.25 -25.08 6.51
C ASP A 261 -13.95 -24.61 7.14
N THR A 262 -13.19 -25.45 7.84
CA THR A 262 -11.93 -25.03 8.46
C THR A 262 -10.91 -24.55 7.42
N VAL A 263 -10.69 -25.30 6.33
CA VAL A 263 -9.75 -24.85 5.28
C VAL A 263 -10.22 -23.55 4.63
N ALA A 264 -11.52 -23.39 4.39
CA ALA A 264 -12.07 -22.16 3.84
C ALA A 264 -12.03 -21.00 4.84
N ALA A 265 -12.20 -21.23 6.14
CA ALA A 265 -12.09 -20.24 7.21
C ALA A 265 -10.67 -19.69 7.30
N ILE A 266 -9.68 -20.59 7.33
CA ILE A 266 -8.25 -20.27 7.33
C ILE A 266 -7.91 -19.43 6.09
N ALA A 267 -8.25 -19.92 4.89
CA ALA A 267 -8.02 -19.19 3.64
C ALA A 267 -8.74 -17.83 3.61
N GLY A 268 -9.99 -17.81 4.08
CA GLY A 268 -10.85 -16.63 4.09
C GLY A 268 -10.35 -15.51 4.98
N ALA A 269 -9.73 -15.84 6.12
CA ALA A 269 -9.11 -14.85 6.99
C ALA A 269 -7.97 -14.10 6.28
N LEU A 270 -7.07 -14.83 5.60
CA LEU A 270 -5.94 -14.24 4.88
C LEU A 270 -6.36 -13.51 3.59
N LEU A 271 -7.28 -14.10 2.81
CA LEU A 271 -7.84 -13.46 1.62
C LEU A 271 -8.60 -12.18 1.97
N GLY A 272 -9.38 -12.20 3.05
CA GLY A 272 -10.11 -11.04 3.56
C GLY A 272 -9.17 -9.93 4.04
N ALA A 273 -8.05 -10.28 4.67
CA ALA A 273 -7.00 -9.33 5.05
C ALA A 273 -6.37 -8.64 3.82
N ARG A 274 -6.07 -9.41 2.76
CA ARG A 274 -5.44 -8.90 1.53
C ARG A 274 -6.35 -8.02 0.69
N TRP A 275 -7.60 -8.45 0.51
CA TRP A 275 -8.54 -7.80 -0.41
C TRP A 275 -9.45 -6.82 0.32
N GLY A 276 -9.57 -6.90 1.64
CA GLY A 276 -10.47 -6.07 2.44
C GLY A 276 -11.95 -6.40 2.22
N CYS A 277 -12.81 -5.77 3.02
CA CYS A 277 -14.26 -5.96 2.94
C CYS A 277 -14.83 -5.63 1.55
N SER A 278 -14.25 -4.65 0.86
CA SER A 278 -14.64 -4.26 -0.50
C SER A 278 -14.36 -5.32 -1.56
N GLY A 279 -13.53 -6.33 -1.27
CA GLY A 279 -13.28 -7.45 -2.16
C GLY A 279 -14.22 -8.64 -1.95
N ILE A 280 -15.07 -8.61 -0.92
CA ILE A 280 -16.00 -9.70 -0.62
C ILE A 280 -17.30 -9.48 -1.42
N PRO A 281 -17.85 -10.50 -2.10
CA PRO A 281 -19.16 -10.39 -2.76
C PRO A 281 -20.27 -9.89 -1.81
N LEU A 282 -21.03 -8.87 -2.21
CA LEU A 282 -22.10 -8.25 -1.38
C LEU A 282 -23.12 -9.28 -0.87
N GLN A 283 -23.55 -10.20 -1.74
CA GLN A 283 -24.45 -11.28 -1.38
C GLN A 283 -23.92 -12.16 -0.23
N TRP A 284 -22.60 -12.35 -0.15
CA TRP A 284 -21.99 -13.08 0.96
C TRP A 284 -21.96 -12.23 2.22
N GLN A 285 -21.66 -10.93 2.09
CA GLN A 285 -21.70 -9.99 3.22
C GLN A 285 -23.07 -9.92 3.90
N GLN A 286 -24.14 -9.98 3.12
CA GLN A 286 -25.51 -9.95 3.61
C GLN A 286 -25.97 -11.30 4.17
N ALA A 287 -25.49 -12.41 3.62
CA ALA A 287 -25.93 -13.74 4.02
C ALA A 287 -25.34 -14.19 5.36
N VAL A 288 -24.08 -13.81 5.66
CA VAL A 288 -23.42 -14.35 6.87
C VAL A 288 -24.03 -13.84 8.16
N HIS A 289 -24.31 -14.80 9.02
CA HIS A 289 -24.73 -14.61 10.39
C HIS A 289 -24.35 -15.83 11.22
N GLY A 290 -24.48 -15.76 12.53
CA GLY A 290 -24.26 -16.94 13.39
C GLY A 290 -24.20 -16.55 14.85
N TRP A 291 -23.95 -17.52 15.73
CA TRP A 291 -23.90 -17.28 17.18
C TRP A 291 -22.91 -16.15 17.54
N PRO A 292 -23.23 -15.28 18.53
CA PRO A 292 -24.45 -15.20 19.34
C PRO A 292 -25.63 -14.43 18.70
N GLY A 293 -25.71 -14.38 17.37
CA GLY A 293 -26.65 -13.57 16.60
C GLY A 293 -25.97 -12.42 15.85
N LEU A 294 -24.64 -12.50 15.66
CA LEU A 294 -23.87 -11.48 14.96
C LEU A 294 -24.01 -11.66 13.46
N THR A 295 -24.05 -10.52 12.75
CA THR A 295 -24.13 -10.43 11.30
C THR A 295 -22.78 -10.04 10.70
N GLY A 296 -22.66 -10.07 9.36
CA GLY A 296 -21.47 -9.54 8.68
C GLY A 296 -21.08 -8.11 9.10
N ALA A 297 -22.06 -7.24 9.37
CA ALA A 297 -21.80 -5.88 9.85
C ALA A 297 -21.19 -5.84 11.27
N ASP A 298 -21.62 -6.74 12.15
CA ASP A 298 -21.07 -6.87 13.50
C ASP A 298 -19.65 -7.42 13.49
N LEU A 299 -19.36 -8.36 12.59
CA LEU A 299 -18.00 -8.86 12.39
C LEU A 299 -17.04 -7.76 11.90
N VAL A 300 -17.49 -6.90 10.99
CA VAL A 300 -16.73 -5.70 10.58
C VAL A 300 -16.49 -4.77 11.77
N ARG A 301 -17.51 -4.52 12.60
CA ARG A 301 -17.38 -3.70 13.82
C ARG A 301 -16.32 -4.25 14.76
N LEU A 302 -16.35 -5.55 15.06
CA LEU A 302 -15.36 -6.21 15.93
C LEU A 302 -13.94 -6.13 15.35
N ALA A 303 -13.79 -6.37 14.04
CA ALA A 303 -12.50 -6.29 13.37
C ALA A 303 -11.89 -4.88 13.42
N VAL A 304 -12.71 -3.85 13.16
CA VAL A 304 -12.28 -2.44 13.20
C VAL A 304 -11.90 -2.02 14.62
N LEU A 305 -12.72 -2.35 15.63
CA LEU A 305 -12.40 -2.04 17.02
C LEU A 305 -11.11 -2.74 17.45
N THR A 306 -10.92 -4.00 17.08
CA THR A 306 -9.68 -4.75 17.36
C THR A 306 -8.47 -4.05 16.74
N ALA A 307 -8.54 -3.68 15.45
CA ALA A 307 -7.47 -2.97 14.76
C ALA A 307 -7.18 -1.56 15.31
N ARG A 308 -8.14 -0.97 16.02
CA ARG A 308 -8.06 0.37 16.63
C ARG A 308 -7.93 0.32 18.15
N ASN A 309 -7.49 -0.81 18.70
CA ASN A 309 -7.27 -0.99 20.14
C ASN A 309 -8.51 -0.60 20.99
N GLY A 310 -9.68 -1.07 20.56
CA GLY A 310 -10.98 -0.85 21.18
C GLY A 310 -11.56 0.57 21.06
N SER A 311 -10.97 1.42 20.23
CA SER A 311 -11.38 2.81 20.08
C SER A 311 -12.13 3.10 18.77
N ASP A 312 -13.20 3.86 18.86
CA ASP A 312 -13.86 4.45 17.69
C ASP A 312 -12.96 5.50 16.99
N ASP A 313 -13.36 5.96 15.81
CA ASP A 313 -12.81 7.15 15.17
C ASP A 313 -13.41 8.46 15.73
N ALA A 314 -12.94 9.60 15.22
CA ALA A 314 -13.42 10.92 15.66
C ALA A 314 -14.92 11.15 15.38
N ALA A 315 -15.53 10.36 14.48
CA ALA A 315 -16.95 10.40 14.19
C ALA A 315 -17.75 9.37 15.03
N GLY A 316 -17.08 8.65 15.94
CA GLY A 316 -17.67 7.60 16.77
C GLY A 316 -17.87 6.27 16.04
N TRP A 317 -17.34 6.09 14.84
CA TRP A 317 -17.48 4.82 14.10
C TRP A 317 -16.40 3.81 14.55
N PRO A 318 -16.73 2.51 14.72
CA PRO A 318 -17.95 1.83 14.27
C PRO A 318 -19.07 1.70 15.30
N SER A 319 -18.96 2.25 16.51
CA SER A 319 -19.94 2.01 17.58
C SER A 319 -21.12 3.00 17.59
N ALA A 320 -20.98 4.15 16.96
CA ALA A 320 -22.00 5.20 16.92
C ALA A 320 -23.33 4.68 16.37
N LYS A 321 -24.43 5.08 17.01
CA LYS A 321 -25.79 4.74 16.55
C LYS A 321 -26.09 5.34 15.18
N HIS A 322 -25.64 6.57 14.96
CA HIS A 322 -25.82 7.32 13.71
C HIS A 322 -24.51 8.06 13.38
N MET A 323 -24.19 8.12 12.09
CA MET A 323 -23.03 8.89 11.61
C MET A 323 -23.35 10.38 11.58
N PRO A 324 -22.40 11.26 11.89
CA PRO A 324 -22.60 12.70 11.81
C PRO A 324 -22.89 13.14 10.36
N ILE A 325 -23.86 14.04 10.20
CA ILE A 325 -24.18 14.64 8.90
C ILE A 325 -23.08 15.66 8.55
N PRO A 326 -22.45 15.58 7.36
CA PRO A 326 -21.49 16.58 6.95
C PRO A 326 -22.13 17.98 6.88
N SER A 327 -21.46 18.99 7.44
CA SER A 327 -22.00 20.36 7.59
C SER A 327 -22.45 21.00 6.27
N HIS A 328 -21.76 20.70 5.17
CA HIS A 328 -22.07 21.18 3.82
C HIS A 328 -23.25 20.44 3.15
N SER A 329 -23.79 19.38 3.78
CA SER A 329 -24.87 18.53 3.25
C SER A 329 -26.04 18.38 4.22
N SER A 330 -26.24 19.38 5.09
CA SER A 330 -27.25 19.34 6.17
C SER A 330 -28.71 19.33 5.69
N ARG A 331 -28.97 19.72 4.43
CA ARG A 331 -30.31 19.71 3.85
C ARG A 331 -30.63 18.33 3.27
N ALA A 332 -31.70 17.69 3.75
CA ALA A 332 -32.24 16.46 3.20
C ALA A 332 -32.76 16.66 1.76
N PHE A 333 -32.56 15.68 0.89
CA PHE A 333 -33.21 15.62 -0.43
C PHE A 333 -33.53 14.18 -0.84
N ALA A 334 -34.56 14.05 -1.68
CA ALA A 334 -34.97 12.82 -2.33
C ALA A 334 -35.39 13.16 -3.77
N ILE A 335 -34.65 12.68 -4.76
CA ILE A 335 -34.88 13.02 -6.17
C ILE A 335 -34.98 11.72 -6.98
N PRO A 336 -36.00 11.53 -7.83
CA PRO A 336 -36.08 10.37 -8.70
C PRO A 336 -34.90 10.33 -9.67
N HIS A 337 -34.36 9.13 -9.90
CA HIS A 337 -33.35 8.90 -10.92
C HIS A 337 -33.93 9.15 -12.32
N PRO A 338 -33.20 9.86 -13.22
CA PRO A 338 -33.76 10.37 -14.49
C PRO A 338 -34.25 9.26 -15.44
N HIS A 339 -33.66 8.06 -15.35
CA HIS A 339 -34.01 6.93 -16.21
C HIS A 339 -34.84 5.84 -15.51
N ASP A 340 -35.09 5.95 -14.20
CA ASP A 340 -35.89 4.98 -13.45
C ASP A 340 -36.45 5.64 -12.17
N PRO A 341 -37.72 6.08 -12.16
CA PRO A 341 -38.29 6.74 -10.98
C PRO A 341 -38.42 5.81 -9.75
N GLY A 342 -38.23 4.49 -9.92
CA GLY A 342 -38.15 3.55 -8.81
C GLY A 342 -36.80 3.55 -8.07
N VAL A 343 -35.79 4.25 -8.59
CA VAL A 343 -34.55 4.57 -7.86
C VAL A 343 -34.63 6.01 -7.40
N VAL A 344 -34.54 6.24 -6.10
CA VAL A 344 -34.53 7.56 -5.45
C VAL A 344 -33.10 7.87 -5.02
N LEU A 345 -32.59 9.02 -5.44
CA LEU A 345 -31.28 9.54 -5.04
C LEU A 345 -31.44 10.40 -3.80
N GLY A 346 -30.58 10.21 -2.80
CA GLY A 346 -30.65 10.97 -1.55
C GLY A 346 -29.30 11.15 -0.86
N ASN A 347 -29.39 11.61 0.39
CA ASN A 347 -28.23 11.81 1.27
C ASN A 347 -28.50 11.32 2.70
N LEU A 348 -27.48 11.35 3.55
CA LEU A 348 -27.60 10.88 4.95
C LEU A 348 -28.58 11.73 5.78
N ALA A 349 -28.71 13.04 5.47
CA ALA A 349 -29.65 13.92 6.15
C ALA A 349 -31.12 13.49 5.97
N LEU A 350 -31.48 12.91 4.82
CA LEU A 350 -32.81 12.35 4.58
C LEU A 350 -33.12 11.20 5.53
N LEU A 351 -32.17 10.28 5.74
CA LEU A 351 -32.37 9.13 6.62
C LEU A 351 -32.55 9.52 8.09
N GLN A 352 -31.99 10.68 8.48
CA GLN A 352 -32.00 11.17 9.85
C GLN A 352 -33.07 12.24 10.10
N SER A 353 -33.83 12.67 9.08
CA SER A 353 -34.87 13.70 9.24
C SER A 353 -36.09 13.20 10.01
N GLY A 354 -36.31 11.89 10.06
CA GLY A 354 -37.51 11.26 10.62
C GLY A 354 -38.73 11.33 9.70
N GLU A 355 -38.59 11.89 8.50
CA GLU A 355 -39.66 11.89 7.50
C GLU A 355 -39.81 10.49 6.87
N PRO A 356 -41.04 9.99 6.67
CA PRO A 356 -41.26 8.73 5.98
C PRO A 356 -40.70 8.78 4.55
N VAL A 357 -39.84 7.81 4.21
CA VAL A 357 -39.32 7.62 2.85
C VAL A 357 -39.99 6.39 2.26
N ASP A 358 -40.77 6.58 1.20
CA ASP A 358 -41.50 5.52 0.50
C ASP A 358 -40.54 4.68 -0.36
N VAL A 359 -39.85 3.73 0.27
CA VAL A 359 -38.90 2.78 -0.36
C VAL A 359 -38.93 1.41 0.31
N ASP A 360 -38.63 0.36 -0.45
CA ASP A 360 -38.56 -1.03 0.02
C ASP A 360 -37.10 -1.46 0.36
N ALA A 361 -36.11 -0.73 -0.16
CA ALA A 361 -34.69 -1.00 0.06
C ALA A 361 -33.85 0.28 0.12
N VAL A 362 -32.75 0.22 0.87
CA VAL A 362 -31.75 1.30 1.00
C VAL A 362 -30.37 0.76 0.65
N VAL A 363 -29.68 1.44 -0.27
CA VAL A 363 -28.29 1.20 -0.62
C VAL A 363 -27.45 2.37 -0.14
N SER A 364 -26.69 2.13 0.93
CA SER A 364 -25.80 3.12 1.56
C SER A 364 -24.38 2.97 1.06
N LEU A 365 -23.86 3.99 0.38
CA LEU A 365 -22.51 4.03 -0.19
C LEU A 365 -21.46 4.66 0.76
N CYS A 366 -21.76 4.72 2.05
CA CYS A 366 -20.92 5.35 3.07
C CYS A 366 -20.93 4.55 4.38
N ARG A 367 -20.06 4.92 5.33
CA ARG A 367 -20.11 4.36 6.70
C ARG A 367 -21.49 4.61 7.30
N MET A 368 -22.05 3.59 7.95
CA MET A 368 -23.32 3.63 8.64
C MET A 368 -23.13 3.25 10.11
N GLY A 369 -23.97 3.79 10.98
CA GLY A 369 -23.98 3.46 12.41
C GLY A 369 -24.70 2.14 12.71
N THR A 370 -24.76 1.81 14.00
CA THR A 370 -25.40 0.58 14.52
C THR A 370 -26.93 0.66 14.59
N GLY A 371 -27.51 1.86 14.46
CA GLY A 371 -28.95 2.06 14.47
C GLY A 371 -29.66 1.58 13.18
N PRO A 372 -30.99 1.48 13.21
CA PRO A 372 -31.77 1.20 12.00
C PRO A 372 -31.56 2.31 10.95
N VAL A 373 -31.52 1.93 9.68
CA VAL A 373 -31.30 2.87 8.56
C VAL A 373 -32.47 3.83 8.37
N LEU A 374 -33.69 3.31 8.53
CA LEU A 374 -34.94 4.07 8.56
C LEU A 374 -35.74 3.63 9.79
N PRO A 375 -35.79 4.45 10.85
CA PRO A 375 -36.56 4.10 12.04
C PRO A 375 -38.04 3.87 11.71
N GLY A 376 -38.57 2.70 12.09
CA GLY A 376 -40.00 2.37 11.90
C GLY A 376 -40.37 1.81 10.52
N ALA A 377 -39.40 1.57 9.63
CA ALA A 377 -39.60 0.91 8.35
C ALA A 377 -38.81 -0.40 8.29
N ASP A 378 -39.44 -1.47 7.80
CA ASP A 378 -38.77 -2.74 7.51
C ASP A 378 -38.30 -2.70 6.05
N VAL A 379 -37.03 -2.35 5.85
CA VAL A 379 -36.41 -2.17 4.53
C VAL A 379 -35.18 -3.04 4.40
N GLU A 380 -34.95 -3.57 3.20
CA GLU A 380 -33.69 -4.25 2.90
C GLU A 380 -32.55 -3.24 2.87
N HIS A 381 -31.51 -3.42 3.68
CA HIS A 381 -30.40 -2.47 3.79
C HIS A 381 -29.09 -3.09 3.28
N VAL A 382 -28.59 -2.53 2.18
CA VAL A 382 -27.28 -2.86 1.60
C VAL A 382 -26.26 -1.81 2.03
N ARG A 383 -25.21 -2.24 2.73
CA ARG A 383 -24.11 -1.37 3.15
C ARG A 383 -22.91 -1.58 2.24
N ILE A 384 -22.46 -0.50 1.61
CA ILE A 384 -21.32 -0.51 0.69
C ILE A 384 -20.38 0.61 1.12
N TRP A 385 -19.14 0.25 1.43
CA TRP A 385 -18.15 1.26 1.77
C TRP A 385 -17.43 1.72 0.50
N LEU A 386 -17.78 2.92 0.05
CA LEU A 386 -17.11 3.63 -1.02
C LEU A 386 -16.61 4.98 -0.47
N VAL A 387 -15.39 5.37 -0.82
CA VAL A 387 -14.79 6.65 -0.39
C VAL A 387 -14.69 7.57 -1.60
N ASP A 388 -15.03 8.84 -1.43
CA ASP A 388 -14.88 9.91 -2.43
C ASP A 388 -13.54 10.64 -2.27
N SER A 389 -12.48 9.86 -2.12
CA SER A 389 -11.08 10.31 -2.08
C SER A 389 -10.28 9.37 -2.98
N ASP A 390 -9.58 9.93 -3.97
CA ASP A 390 -8.75 9.14 -4.88
C ASP A 390 -7.61 8.45 -4.10
N GLY A 391 -7.38 7.17 -4.36
CA GLY A 391 -6.41 6.31 -3.69
C GLY A 391 -6.94 5.52 -2.48
N ASP A 392 -8.08 5.93 -1.89
CA ASP A 392 -8.61 5.31 -0.67
C ASP A 392 -9.40 4.01 -0.92
N ASN A 393 -9.74 3.70 -2.17
CA ASN A 393 -10.56 2.54 -2.53
C ASN A 393 -9.69 1.39 -3.05
N ALA A 394 -9.45 0.36 -2.23
CA ALA A 394 -8.63 -0.80 -2.60
C ALA A 394 -9.15 -1.59 -3.83
N ASN A 395 -10.48 -1.60 -4.07
CA ASN A 395 -11.13 -2.38 -5.12
C ASN A 395 -12.18 -1.56 -5.89
N LEU A 396 -11.88 -0.30 -6.20
CA LEU A 396 -12.85 0.68 -6.70
C LEU A 396 -13.81 0.15 -7.79
N HIS A 397 -13.26 -0.30 -8.92
CA HIS A 397 -14.04 -0.81 -10.05
C HIS A 397 -14.97 -1.97 -9.67
N TYR A 398 -14.49 -2.88 -8.82
CA TYR A 398 -15.28 -4.02 -8.36
C TYR A 398 -16.45 -3.56 -7.48
N VAL A 399 -16.21 -2.64 -6.55
CA VAL A 399 -17.24 -2.12 -5.64
C VAL A 399 -18.30 -1.34 -6.42
N VAL A 400 -17.90 -0.52 -7.38
CA VAL A 400 -18.83 0.25 -8.22
C VAL A 400 -19.71 -0.70 -9.06
N ASP A 401 -19.11 -1.72 -9.68
CA ASP A 401 -19.86 -2.76 -10.43
C ASP A 401 -20.85 -3.50 -9.52
N GLN A 402 -20.41 -3.95 -8.33
CA GLN A 402 -21.28 -4.64 -7.39
C GLN A 402 -22.42 -3.76 -6.89
N ALA A 403 -22.15 -2.51 -6.53
CA ALA A 403 -23.16 -1.58 -6.09
C ALA A 403 -24.23 -1.34 -7.16
N ALA A 404 -23.82 -1.10 -8.41
CA ALA A 404 -24.74 -0.86 -9.51
C ALA A 404 -25.56 -2.11 -9.87
N ARG A 405 -24.94 -3.30 -9.85
CA ARG A 405 -25.64 -4.58 -10.05
C ARG A 405 -26.62 -4.89 -8.93
N GLU A 406 -26.31 -4.50 -7.70
CA GLU A 406 -27.18 -4.71 -6.55
C GLU A 406 -28.42 -3.81 -6.62
N VAL A 407 -28.25 -2.54 -7.01
CA VAL A 407 -29.40 -1.67 -7.34
C VAL A 407 -30.24 -2.30 -8.46
N LEU A 408 -29.60 -2.83 -9.51
CA LEU A 408 -30.30 -3.51 -10.60
C LEU A 408 -31.07 -4.75 -10.15
N ARG A 409 -30.48 -5.57 -9.27
CA ARG A 409 -31.16 -6.74 -8.69
C ARG A 409 -32.41 -6.31 -7.92
N LEU A 410 -32.28 -5.37 -7.00
CA LEU A 410 -33.40 -4.85 -6.20
C LEU A 410 -34.53 -4.31 -7.10
N ARG A 411 -34.18 -3.58 -8.16
CA ARG A 411 -35.15 -3.05 -9.13
C ARG A 411 -35.83 -4.16 -9.94
N ARG A 412 -35.11 -5.21 -10.32
CA ARG A 412 -35.69 -6.40 -10.98
C ARG A 412 -36.62 -7.18 -10.06
N ASP A 413 -36.38 -7.15 -8.76
CA ASP A 413 -37.27 -7.73 -7.73
C ASP A 413 -38.50 -6.84 -7.44
N GLY A 414 -38.67 -5.73 -8.18
CA GLY A 414 -39.82 -4.83 -8.07
C GLY A 414 -39.71 -3.79 -6.95
N LYS A 415 -38.61 -3.75 -6.21
CA LYS A 415 -38.42 -2.87 -5.04
C LYS A 415 -38.14 -1.44 -5.43
N ARG A 416 -38.70 -0.47 -4.72
CA ARG A 416 -38.28 0.93 -4.80
C ARG A 416 -37.04 1.16 -3.92
N VAL A 417 -35.98 1.74 -4.50
CA VAL A 417 -34.64 1.77 -3.89
C VAL A 417 -34.21 3.20 -3.57
N LEU A 418 -33.81 3.46 -2.33
CA LEU A 418 -33.06 4.67 -1.98
C LEU A 418 -31.56 4.41 -2.15
N LEU A 419 -30.93 5.09 -3.11
CA LEU A 419 -29.48 5.10 -3.29
C LEU A 419 -28.91 6.39 -2.72
N HIS A 420 -27.99 6.29 -1.76
CA HIS A 420 -27.41 7.48 -1.14
C HIS A 420 -25.95 7.29 -0.71
N CYS A 421 -25.26 8.41 -0.51
CA CYS A 421 -24.02 8.49 0.24
C CYS A 421 -24.15 9.58 1.31
N ALA A 422 -23.05 10.01 1.92
CA ALA A 422 -23.08 11.03 2.98
C ALA A 422 -23.74 12.33 2.50
N ALA A 423 -23.25 12.92 1.41
CA ALA A 423 -23.77 14.15 0.83
C ALA A 423 -24.71 13.93 -0.38
N GLY A 424 -24.65 12.76 -1.02
CA GLY A 424 -25.42 12.46 -2.25
C GLY A 424 -24.83 13.02 -3.55
N GLN A 425 -23.60 13.56 -3.53
CA GLN A 425 -23.08 14.44 -4.61
C GLN A 425 -21.96 13.85 -5.48
N SER A 426 -21.33 12.74 -5.07
CA SER A 426 -20.22 12.09 -5.78
C SER A 426 -20.46 10.59 -5.99
N ARG A 427 -20.43 9.82 -4.90
CA ARG A 427 -20.66 8.35 -4.91
C ARG A 427 -22.03 7.95 -5.45
N THR A 428 -23.07 8.68 -5.03
CA THR A 428 -24.45 8.43 -5.46
C THR A 428 -24.61 8.57 -6.97
N PRO A 429 -24.24 9.71 -7.60
CA PRO A 429 -24.31 9.82 -9.06
C PRO A 429 -23.39 8.84 -9.80
N ALA A 430 -22.24 8.44 -9.24
CA ALA A 430 -21.37 7.45 -9.88
C ALA A 430 -22.06 6.09 -10.03
N ILE A 431 -22.64 5.56 -8.94
CA ILE A 431 -23.36 4.29 -8.97
C ILE A 431 -24.62 4.40 -9.84
N ALA A 432 -25.34 5.53 -9.76
CA ALA A 432 -26.50 5.81 -10.59
C ALA A 432 -26.18 5.79 -12.10
N ALA A 433 -25.03 6.34 -12.51
CA ALA A 433 -24.61 6.33 -13.91
C ALA A 433 -24.32 4.91 -14.41
N VAL A 434 -23.57 4.11 -13.66
CA VAL A 434 -23.30 2.70 -14.02
C VAL A 434 -24.59 1.88 -13.99
N TYR A 435 -25.48 2.13 -13.03
CA TYR A 435 -26.82 1.52 -13.00
C TYR A 435 -27.61 1.84 -14.28
N SER A 436 -27.63 3.11 -14.71
CA SER A 436 -28.30 3.53 -15.95
C SER A 436 -27.80 2.73 -17.14
N HIS A 437 -26.48 2.60 -17.27
CA HIS A 437 -25.85 1.81 -18.32
C HIS A 437 -26.29 0.34 -18.26
N LEU A 438 -26.22 -0.29 -17.09
CA LEU A 438 -26.60 -1.71 -16.92
C LEU A 438 -28.10 -1.97 -17.16
N ALA A 439 -28.97 -1.02 -16.77
CA ALA A 439 -30.42 -1.16 -16.87
C ALA A 439 -30.96 -0.85 -18.28
N THR A 440 -30.37 0.12 -18.97
CA THR A 440 -30.94 0.69 -20.20
C THR A 440 -30.02 0.63 -21.42
N GLY A 441 -28.72 0.42 -21.22
CA GLY A 441 -27.70 0.48 -22.28
C GLY A 441 -27.25 1.90 -22.65
N ILE A 442 -27.73 2.94 -21.95
CA ILE A 442 -27.27 4.32 -22.14
C ILE A 442 -25.77 4.43 -21.86
N ASP A 443 -25.07 5.25 -22.64
CA ASP A 443 -23.63 5.50 -22.44
C ASP A 443 -23.37 6.36 -21.20
N ALA A 444 -22.14 6.29 -20.66
CA ALA A 444 -21.79 7.01 -19.44
C ALA A 444 -21.92 8.53 -19.57
N GLU A 445 -21.59 9.14 -20.71
CA GLU A 445 -21.64 10.60 -20.86
C GLU A 445 -23.08 11.11 -20.79
N THR A 446 -23.99 10.44 -21.51
CA THR A 446 -25.42 10.75 -21.46
C THR A 446 -25.98 10.55 -20.05
N ALA A 447 -25.70 9.41 -19.40
CA ALA A 447 -26.18 9.13 -18.05
C ALA A 447 -25.69 10.18 -17.02
N LEU A 448 -24.41 10.57 -17.10
CA LEU A 448 -23.82 11.59 -16.23
C LEU A 448 -24.43 12.97 -16.49
N SER A 449 -24.67 13.34 -17.75
CA SER A 449 -25.32 14.60 -18.11
C SER A 449 -26.74 14.70 -17.53
N ASP A 450 -27.53 13.64 -17.67
CA ASP A 450 -28.92 13.64 -17.20
C ASP A 450 -28.99 13.63 -15.66
N LEU A 451 -28.09 12.90 -15.00
CA LEU A 451 -27.93 12.93 -13.54
C LEU A 451 -27.54 14.32 -13.02
N ARG A 452 -26.63 15.01 -13.73
CA ARG A 452 -26.27 16.40 -13.41
C ARG A 452 -27.46 17.34 -13.55
N GLY A 453 -28.33 17.10 -14.53
CA GLY A 453 -29.56 17.87 -14.74
C GLY A 453 -30.53 17.80 -13.56
N VAL A 454 -30.65 16.65 -12.90
CA VAL A 454 -31.55 16.47 -11.74
C VAL A 454 -30.90 16.82 -10.41
N LEU A 455 -29.57 16.72 -10.26
CA LEU A 455 -28.82 17.04 -9.03
C LEU A 455 -28.39 18.52 -8.93
N VAL A 456 -29.35 19.44 -9.08
CA VAL A 456 -29.12 20.91 -9.14
C VAL A 456 -28.46 21.56 -7.91
N HIS A 457 -28.45 20.89 -6.76
CA HIS A 457 -27.91 21.44 -5.50
C HIS A 457 -26.58 20.79 -5.05
N GLY A 458 -25.95 19.96 -5.88
CA GLY A 458 -24.62 19.43 -5.60
C GLY A 458 -24.16 18.40 -6.62
N TRP A 459 -23.08 18.73 -7.32
CA TRP A 459 -22.44 17.87 -8.32
C TRP A 459 -20.93 17.93 -8.13
N HIS A 460 -20.39 16.94 -7.42
CA HIS A 460 -18.98 16.88 -7.04
C HIS A 460 -18.24 15.69 -7.65
N LEU A 461 -18.95 14.79 -8.34
CA LEU A 461 -18.33 13.63 -9.02
C LEU A 461 -17.12 14.00 -9.91
N PRO A 462 -17.12 15.08 -10.72
CA PRO A 462 -15.95 15.43 -11.54
C PRO A 462 -14.70 15.80 -10.75
N ALA A 463 -14.81 16.07 -9.45
CA ALA A 463 -13.67 16.34 -8.58
C ALA A 463 -13.01 15.06 -8.03
N HIS A 464 -13.55 13.88 -8.36
CA HIS A 464 -13.05 12.57 -7.94
C HIS A 464 -12.74 11.73 -9.19
N THR A 465 -11.53 11.88 -9.73
CA THR A 465 -11.18 11.38 -11.06
C THR A 465 -11.21 9.86 -11.12
N GLU A 466 -10.72 9.15 -10.10
CA GLU A 466 -10.74 7.69 -10.11
C GLU A 466 -12.16 7.13 -10.14
N LEU A 467 -13.08 7.75 -9.38
CA LEU A 467 -14.47 7.32 -9.33
C LEU A 467 -15.19 7.60 -10.65
N LEU A 468 -14.91 8.74 -11.29
CA LEU A 468 -15.43 9.08 -12.61
C LEU A 468 -14.87 8.13 -13.69
N ASP A 469 -13.56 7.85 -13.66
CA ASP A 469 -12.90 6.93 -14.57
C ASP A 469 -13.45 5.51 -14.41
N ALA A 470 -13.74 5.07 -13.19
CA ALA A 470 -14.40 3.79 -12.94
C ALA A 470 -15.79 3.71 -13.59
N VAL A 471 -16.56 4.81 -13.56
CA VAL A 471 -17.86 4.89 -14.27
C VAL A 471 -17.65 4.70 -15.77
N HIS A 472 -16.71 5.43 -16.37
CA HIS A 472 -16.42 5.32 -17.80
C HIS A 472 -15.91 3.93 -18.18
N ALA A 473 -14.97 3.37 -17.43
CA ALA A 473 -14.38 2.06 -17.68
C ALA A 473 -15.42 0.92 -17.62
N LEU A 474 -16.39 1.02 -16.69
CA LEU A 474 -17.47 0.05 -16.56
C LEU A 474 -18.55 0.21 -17.63
N ALA A 475 -18.76 1.43 -18.13
CA ALA A 475 -19.72 1.72 -19.19
C ALA A 475 -19.15 1.62 -20.62
N ALA A 476 -17.84 1.36 -20.77
CA ALA A 476 -17.13 1.32 -22.06
C ALA A 476 -17.48 0.09 -22.95
N GLY A 477 -18.49 -0.72 -22.60
CA GLY A 477 -18.76 -2.02 -23.22
C GLY A 477 -20.20 -2.23 -23.69
N ARG A 478 -20.48 -1.85 -24.95
CA ARG A 478 -21.48 -2.34 -25.93
C ARG A 478 -22.10 -1.17 -26.73
N SER A 479 -21.30 -0.52 -27.56
CA SER A 479 -21.81 0.30 -28.67
C SER A 479 -21.25 -0.23 -29.99
N ALA A 480 -22.15 -0.44 -30.94
CA ALA A 480 -21.88 -0.99 -32.26
C ALA A 480 -21.24 0.06 -33.19
N SER A 481 -20.23 -0.38 -33.94
CA SER A 481 -19.67 0.11 -35.20
C SER A 481 -19.43 1.63 -35.42
N PRO A 482 -18.22 2.06 -35.82
CA PRO A 482 -17.89 3.47 -35.99
C PRO A 482 -18.34 3.99 -37.37
N VAL A 483 -19.22 5.00 -37.37
CA VAL A 483 -19.42 5.87 -38.53
C VAL A 483 -18.54 7.10 -38.36
N SER A 484 -17.62 7.27 -39.31
CA SER A 484 -16.76 8.43 -39.47
C SER A 484 -17.57 9.72 -39.55
N ARG A 485 -17.24 10.74 -38.75
CA ARG A 485 -17.45 12.13 -39.16
C ARG A 485 -16.25 13.03 -38.83
N SER A 486 -15.97 13.81 -39.85
CA SER A 486 -14.97 14.85 -40.07
C SER A 486 -14.82 15.84 -38.93
N ARG A 487 -13.55 16.16 -38.64
CA ARG A 487 -13.14 17.38 -37.95
C ARG A 487 -13.43 18.59 -38.84
N GLU A 488 -14.15 19.56 -38.32
CA GLU A 488 -14.00 20.96 -38.73
C GLU A 488 -14.32 21.88 -37.54
N ASN A 489 -13.32 22.70 -37.22
CA ASN A 489 -13.25 23.95 -36.47
C ASN A 489 -14.47 24.40 -35.66
N ASP A 490 -14.22 24.67 -34.37
CA ASP A 490 -14.45 26.02 -33.82
C ASP A 490 -13.55 26.26 -32.61
N GLU A 491 -12.62 27.20 -32.76
CA GLU A 491 -11.83 27.79 -31.67
C GLU A 491 -12.73 28.72 -30.86
N VAL A 492 -13.04 28.32 -29.63
CA VAL A 492 -13.48 29.25 -28.58
C VAL A 492 -12.45 29.18 -27.46
N ARG A 493 -11.75 30.29 -27.24
CA ARG A 493 -10.87 30.55 -26.10
C ARG A 493 -11.67 30.38 -24.80
N LEU A 494 -11.53 29.22 -24.18
CA LEU A 494 -11.86 29.00 -22.77
C LEU A 494 -10.58 29.22 -21.96
N GLU A 495 -10.63 30.18 -21.05
CA GLU A 495 -9.59 30.36 -20.03
C GLU A 495 -9.43 29.04 -19.27
N ARG A 496 -8.23 28.44 -19.36
CA ARG A 496 -7.87 27.20 -18.68
C ARG A 496 -8.02 27.38 -17.17
N ALA A 497 -8.99 26.69 -16.58
CA ALA A 497 -8.88 26.29 -15.18
C ALA A 497 -7.59 25.47 -15.01
N PRO A 498 -6.83 25.63 -13.91
CA PRO A 498 -5.58 24.90 -13.72
C PRO A 498 -5.86 23.39 -13.75
N GLU A 499 -5.15 22.67 -14.62
CA GLU A 499 -5.20 21.19 -14.66
C GLU A 499 -4.84 20.63 -13.28
N PRO A 500 -5.53 19.57 -12.80
CA PRO A 500 -5.06 18.83 -11.64
C PRO A 500 -3.66 18.27 -11.92
N ASP A 501 -2.74 18.46 -10.97
CA ASP A 501 -1.32 18.12 -11.11
C ASP A 501 -1.14 16.59 -11.09
N ARG A 502 -1.20 15.95 -12.27
CA ARG A 502 -1.01 14.49 -12.51
C ARG A 502 0.25 13.92 -11.84
N ARG A 503 1.19 14.77 -11.44
CA ARG A 503 2.44 14.42 -10.77
C ARG A 503 2.23 14.09 -9.29
N THR A 504 1.43 14.87 -8.57
CA THR A 504 1.09 14.52 -7.18
C THR A 504 0.29 13.22 -7.10
N GLU A 505 -0.49 12.91 -8.14
CA GLU A 505 -1.26 11.66 -8.26
C GLU A 505 -0.34 10.43 -8.30
N PHE A 506 0.76 10.46 -9.07
CA PHE A 506 1.77 9.39 -9.05
C PHE A 506 2.24 9.07 -7.63
N LEU A 507 2.60 10.07 -6.82
CA LEU A 507 3.11 9.81 -5.47
C LEU A 507 2.07 9.19 -4.51
N LYS A 508 0.77 9.25 -4.85
CA LYS A 508 -0.30 8.56 -4.11
C LYS A 508 -0.47 7.10 -4.52
N GLU A 509 0.08 6.70 -5.67
CA GLU A 509 -0.02 5.32 -6.14
C GLU A 509 0.79 4.37 -5.24
N LYS A 510 0.21 3.21 -4.92
CA LYS A 510 0.82 2.23 -4.01
C LYS A 510 2.22 1.77 -4.45
N TRP A 511 2.50 1.79 -5.76
CA TRP A 511 3.79 1.38 -6.32
C TRP A 511 4.83 2.51 -6.41
N ALA A 512 4.43 3.77 -6.25
CA ALA A 512 5.35 4.91 -6.27
C ALA A 512 6.36 4.84 -5.12
N ALA A 513 5.93 4.40 -3.94
CA ALA A 513 6.81 4.18 -2.80
C ALA A 513 7.93 3.19 -3.13
N SER A 514 7.65 2.10 -3.85
CA SER A 514 8.68 1.15 -4.29
C SER A 514 9.71 1.81 -5.21
N ARG A 515 9.28 2.64 -6.17
CA ARG A 515 10.18 3.33 -7.11
C ARG A 515 11.00 4.43 -6.46
N VAL A 516 10.44 5.16 -5.51
CA VAL A 516 11.19 6.14 -4.71
C VAL A 516 12.23 5.42 -3.85
N ARG A 517 11.87 4.31 -3.19
CA ARG A 517 12.83 3.45 -2.47
C ARG A 517 13.92 2.92 -3.41
N GLY A 518 13.53 2.46 -4.60
CA GLY A 518 14.43 2.00 -5.65
C GLY A 518 15.44 3.06 -6.09
N LEU A 519 14.99 4.31 -6.29
CA LEU A 519 15.88 5.44 -6.61
C LEU A 519 16.95 5.63 -5.52
N LEU A 520 16.53 5.74 -4.25
CA LEU A 520 17.44 6.04 -3.15
C LEU A 520 18.41 4.88 -2.85
N LEU A 521 17.91 3.64 -2.84
CA LEU A 521 18.72 2.46 -2.58
C LEU A 521 19.60 2.10 -3.78
N GLY A 522 19.12 2.30 -5.01
CA GLY A 522 19.88 2.09 -6.23
C GLY A 522 21.07 3.05 -6.34
N LEU A 523 20.85 4.32 -6.00
CA LEU A 523 21.92 5.33 -5.85
C LEU A 523 23.01 4.85 -4.89
N ALA A 524 22.62 4.37 -3.71
CA ALA A 524 23.55 3.98 -2.66
C ALA A 524 24.33 2.71 -2.99
N VAL A 525 23.65 1.69 -3.52
CA VAL A 525 24.29 0.48 -4.03
C VAL A 525 25.27 0.83 -5.16
N GLY A 526 24.89 1.75 -6.06
CA GLY A 526 25.76 2.25 -7.12
C GLY A 526 27.01 2.95 -6.59
N ASP A 527 26.86 3.87 -5.64
CA ASP A 527 27.97 4.58 -4.97
C ASP A 527 28.96 3.58 -4.35
N THR A 528 28.47 2.61 -3.58
CA THR A 528 29.32 1.59 -2.95
C THR A 528 29.98 0.65 -3.95
N LEU A 529 29.24 0.17 -4.95
CA LEU A 529 29.78 -0.75 -5.95
C LEU A 529 30.82 -0.06 -6.84
N GLY A 530 30.55 1.18 -7.25
CA GLY A 530 31.46 1.98 -8.06
C GLY A 530 32.73 2.37 -7.32
N ALA A 531 32.62 2.76 -6.04
CA ALA A 531 33.79 3.01 -5.19
C ALA A 531 34.67 1.75 -5.01
N ALA A 532 34.06 0.56 -4.98
CA ALA A 532 34.76 -0.72 -4.95
C ALA A 532 35.21 -1.22 -6.34
N ARG A 533 34.94 -0.47 -7.43
CA ARG A 533 35.17 -0.89 -8.83
C ARG A 533 34.59 -2.28 -9.13
N GLY A 534 33.41 -2.56 -8.59
CA GLY A 534 32.71 -3.84 -8.73
C GLY A 534 33.26 -4.99 -7.88
N LYS A 535 34.30 -4.77 -7.07
CA LYS A 535 34.97 -5.79 -6.25
C LYS A 535 34.61 -5.63 -4.77
N LEU A 536 33.37 -5.98 -4.44
CA LEU A 536 32.89 -5.95 -3.07
C LEU A 536 33.43 -7.14 -2.25
N PRO A 537 33.58 -7.00 -0.93
CA PRO A 537 33.87 -8.13 -0.06
C PRO A 537 32.76 -9.20 -0.17
N ALA A 538 33.12 -10.47 -0.05
CA ALA A 538 32.15 -11.58 -0.15
C ALA A 538 31.13 -11.57 0.98
N GLU A 539 31.53 -11.14 2.18
CA GLU A 539 30.68 -11.10 3.38
C GLU A 539 30.82 -9.75 4.11
N GLY A 540 29.91 -9.49 5.04
CA GLY A 540 29.94 -8.31 5.91
C GLY A 540 29.28 -7.06 5.31
N SER A 541 29.25 -6.00 6.12
CA SER A 541 28.56 -4.75 5.82
C SER A 541 29.23 -3.95 4.70
N LEU A 542 28.42 -3.46 3.77
CA LEU A 542 28.81 -2.60 2.65
C LEU A 542 28.71 -1.14 3.09
N ARG A 543 29.85 -0.44 3.06
CA ARG A 543 29.95 0.94 3.54
C ARG A 543 29.42 1.92 2.51
N ALA A 544 28.67 2.91 2.98
CA ALA A 544 28.16 3.98 2.16
C ALA A 544 29.28 4.95 1.77
N GLY A 545 29.24 5.49 0.55
CA GLY A 545 30.13 6.55 0.09
C GLY A 545 29.63 7.94 0.50
N VAL A 546 30.40 8.97 0.12
CA VAL A 546 30.07 10.36 0.41
C VAL A 546 28.87 10.86 -0.39
N SER A 547 28.65 10.31 -1.59
CA SER A 547 27.47 10.62 -2.40
C SER A 547 26.19 10.18 -1.69
N THR A 548 26.19 8.97 -1.12
CA THR A 548 25.07 8.45 -0.34
C THR A 548 24.80 9.30 0.91
N GLN A 549 25.84 9.65 1.68
CA GLN A 549 25.67 10.50 2.86
C GLN A 549 25.08 11.87 2.50
N LEU A 550 25.63 12.54 1.48
CA LEU A 550 25.13 13.83 1.02
C LEU A 550 23.70 13.73 0.50
N ALA A 551 23.35 12.65 -0.23
CA ALA A 551 21.99 12.39 -0.70
C ALA A 551 20.99 12.25 0.48
N CYS A 552 21.36 11.58 1.57
CA CYS A 552 20.51 11.52 2.77
C CYS A 552 20.19 12.92 3.31
N PHE A 553 21.19 13.79 3.41
CA PHE A 553 21.00 15.17 3.87
C PHE A 553 20.27 16.04 2.83
N THR A 554 20.37 15.74 1.54
CA THR A 554 19.55 16.38 0.52
C THR A 554 18.08 16.02 0.71
N VAL A 555 17.74 14.73 0.88
CA VAL A 555 16.37 14.27 1.11
C VAL A 555 15.79 14.89 2.38
N GLU A 556 16.53 14.85 3.48
CA GLU A 556 16.10 15.49 4.73
C GLU A 556 15.91 17.01 4.57
N GLY A 557 16.84 17.68 3.90
CA GLY A 557 16.73 19.11 3.61
C GLY A 557 15.49 19.42 2.76
N THR A 558 15.16 18.57 1.80
CA THR A 558 13.92 18.68 1.02
C THR A 558 12.68 18.48 1.89
N ILE A 559 12.63 17.43 2.73
CA ILE A 559 11.51 17.21 3.67
C ILE A 559 11.33 18.43 4.57
N ARG A 560 12.40 18.92 5.19
CA ARG A 560 12.38 20.12 6.06
C ARG A 560 11.92 21.36 5.31
N ALA A 561 12.27 21.51 4.03
CA ALA A 561 11.79 22.61 3.21
C ALA A 561 10.27 22.53 2.98
N TYR A 562 9.72 21.33 2.79
CA TYR A 562 8.27 21.14 2.74
C TYR A 562 7.61 21.45 4.09
N VAL A 563 8.12 20.90 5.20
CA VAL A 563 7.61 21.23 6.56
C VAL A 563 7.63 22.74 6.78
N ARG A 564 8.75 23.41 6.45
CA ARG A 564 8.85 24.87 6.56
C ARG A 564 7.80 25.59 5.71
N GLY A 565 7.63 25.16 4.45
CA GLY A 565 6.65 25.73 3.53
C GLY A 565 5.22 25.55 4.03
N ASP A 566 4.87 24.37 4.53
CA ASP A 566 3.52 24.06 5.00
C ASP A 566 3.13 24.88 6.25
N HIS A 567 4.09 25.24 7.10
CA HIS A 567 3.83 25.98 8.35
C HIS A 567 4.08 27.49 8.29
N ARG A 568 4.91 27.98 7.35
CA ARG A 568 5.33 29.39 7.28
C ARG A 568 5.10 30.03 5.92
N GLY A 569 4.59 29.27 4.95
CA GLY A 569 4.36 29.71 3.58
C GLY A 569 5.67 29.85 2.79
N LEU A 570 6.28 31.04 2.80
CA LEU A 570 7.46 31.34 2.00
C LEU A 570 8.67 30.48 2.46
N CYS A 571 9.11 29.58 1.58
CA CYS A 571 10.28 28.73 1.78
C CYS A 571 11.22 28.83 0.57
N HIS A 572 12.52 28.83 0.84
CA HIS A 572 13.58 28.74 -0.16
C HIS A 572 14.32 27.40 0.01
N PRO A 573 13.88 26.31 -0.67
CA PRO A 573 14.45 24.97 -0.50
C PRO A 573 15.97 24.89 -0.58
N PRO A 574 16.68 25.60 -1.49
CA PRO A 574 18.13 25.59 -1.52
C PRO A 574 18.78 26.07 -0.22
N SER A 575 18.19 27.05 0.48
CA SER A 575 18.70 27.48 1.79
C SER A 575 18.48 26.45 2.89
N VAL A 576 17.37 25.71 2.86
CA VAL A 576 17.10 24.64 3.83
C VAL A 576 18.03 23.44 3.60
N VAL A 577 18.25 23.09 2.33
CA VAL A 577 19.21 22.06 1.94
C VAL A 577 20.66 22.48 2.28
N TRP A 578 21.00 23.78 2.14
CA TRP A 578 22.28 24.31 2.62
C TRP A 578 22.46 24.14 4.13
N HIS A 579 21.42 24.38 4.92
CA HIS A 579 21.42 24.12 6.35
C HIS A 579 21.65 22.62 6.64
N ALA A 580 21.02 21.71 5.90
CA ALA A 580 21.27 20.27 6.01
C ALA A 580 22.73 19.89 5.67
N TYR A 581 23.34 20.51 4.66
CA TYR A 581 24.77 20.30 4.37
C TYR A 581 25.69 20.88 5.45
N CYS A 582 25.33 21.99 6.10
CA CYS A 582 26.06 22.47 7.28
C CYS A 582 26.00 21.45 8.43
N ARG A 583 24.84 20.78 8.64
CA ARG A 583 24.71 19.71 9.63
C ARG A 583 25.60 18.52 9.29
N TRP A 584 25.59 18.05 8.04
CA TRP A 584 26.53 17.03 7.58
C TRP A 584 27.99 17.42 7.82
N ALA A 585 28.40 18.64 7.45
CA ALA A 585 29.75 19.13 7.63
C ALA A 585 30.17 19.18 9.11
N ALA A 586 29.28 19.60 10.01
CA ALA A 586 29.55 19.58 11.44
C ALA A 586 29.77 18.15 11.96
N LEU A 587 28.98 17.17 11.50
CA LEU A 587 29.20 15.75 11.83
C LEU A 587 30.54 15.23 11.29
N GLN A 588 31.02 15.76 10.16
CA GLN A 588 32.35 15.44 9.62
C GLN A 588 33.50 16.17 10.33
N GLY A 589 33.21 17.06 11.28
CA GLY A 589 34.19 17.87 11.99
C GLY A 589 34.69 19.10 11.20
N ILE A 590 33.92 19.59 10.24
CA ILE A 590 34.29 20.74 9.40
C ILE A 590 33.69 22.01 10.01
N GLU A 591 34.54 22.99 10.38
CA GLU A 591 34.14 24.30 10.91
C GLU A 591 33.11 24.27 12.06
N VAL A 592 33.10 23.22 12.89
CA VAL A 592 32.05 22.94 13.88
C VAL A 592 31.71 24.16 14.75
N GLU A 593 32.71 24.82 15.31
CA GLU A 593 32.51 25.96 16.22
C GLU A 593 31.94 27.20 15.51
N ARG A 594 32.34 27.43 14.25
CA ARG A 594 31.79 28.52 13.45
C ARG A 594 30.37 28.20 12.97
N MET A 595 30.07 26.95 12.64
CA MET A 595 28.72 26.52 12.27
C MET A 595 27.78 26.56 13.48
N ARG A 596 28.21 26.09 14.66
CA ARG A 596 27.46 26.23 15.91
C ARG A 596 27.11 27.68 16.19
N ARG A 597 28.08 28.61 16.14
CA ARG A 597 27.83 30.05 16.32
C ARG A 597 26.87 30.66 15.31
N ARG A 598 26.79 30.10 14.10
CA ARG A 598 25.88 30.58 13.05
C ARG A 598 24.45 30.08 13.26
N TRP A 599 24.28 28.84 13.71
CA TRP A 599 22.99 28.14 13.69
C TRP A 599 22.33 27.98 15.06
N ILE A 600 23.10 28.07 16.16
CA ILE A 600 22.56 28.11 17.53
C ILE A 600 22.14 29.54 17.86
N THR A 601 20.87 29.70 18.22
CA THR A 601 20.33 30.97 18.77
C THR A 601 20.36 30.90 20.30
N ALA A 602 20.44 32.03 21.00
CA ALA A 602 20.51 32.04 22.46
C ALA A 602 19.29 31.32 23.10
N GLY A 603 19.53 30.17 23.73
CA GLY A 603 18.52 29.37 24.43
C GLY A 603 18.24 27.97 23.85
N ASP A 604 18.81 27.59 22.70
CA ASP A 604 18.61 26.27 22.08
C ASP A 604 19.93 25.55 21.78
N GLU A 605 20.29 24.53 22.57
CA GLU A 605 21.58 23.83 22.49
C GLU A 605 21.60 22.64 21.51
N ARG A 606 20.49 22.32 20.82
CA ARG A 606 20.30 21.01 20.16
C ARG A 606 20.89 20.84 18.75
N TRP A 607 21.75 21.74 18.26
CA TRP A 607 22.33 21.65 16.90
C TRP A 607 23.68 20.90 16.82
N PRO A 608 23.94 20.01 15.84
CA PRO A 608 23.05 19.57 14.75
C PRO A 608 21.82 18.78 15.24
N ASP A 609 20.64 19.21 14.81
CA ASP A 609 19.34 18.68 15.26
C ASP A 609 18.80 17.58 14.33
N GLY A 610 17.61 17.05 14.62
CA GLY A 610 16.92 16.01 13.82
C GLY A 610 17.55 14.62 13.88
N TRP A 611 16.85 13.63 13.34
CA TRP A 611 17.19 12.23 13.57
C TRP A 611 18.44 11.76 12.81
N LEU A 612 18.72 12.31 11.63
CA LEU A 612 19.91 11.96 10.85
C LEU A 612 21.22 12.32 11.56
N ALA A 613 21.21 13.36 12.40
CA ALA A 613 22.36 13.72 13.23
C ALA A 613 22.66 12.66 14.31
N GLN A 614 21.70 11.80 14.63
CA GLN A 614 21.83 10.73 15.63
C GLN A 614 22.30 9.41 15.01
N VAL A 615 22.34 9.30 13.67
CA VAL A 615 22.78 8.08 12.97
C VAL A 615 24.31 7.99 12.98
N PRO A 616 24.94 7.05 13.71
CA PRO A 616 26.39 7.04 13.89
C PRO A 616 27.17 6.88 12.59
N MET A 617 26.62 6.10 11.64
CA MET A 617 27.25 5.82 10.35
C MET A 617 27.39 7.09 9.48
N LEU A 618 26.53 8.11 9.68
CA LEU A 618 26.61 9.39 8.95
C LEU A 618 27.66 10.34 9.52
N ALA A 619 28.09 10.17 10.77
CA ALA A 619 29.18 10.94 11.37
C ALA A 619 30.57 10.39 11.01
N GLN A 620 30.64 9.20 10.41
CA GLN A 620 31.91 8.65 9.97
C GLN A 620 32.34 9.28 8.64
N ARG A 621 33.62 9.67 8.55
CA ARG A 621 34.19 10.20 7.31
C ARG A 621 34.17 9.14 6.21
N ARG A 622 33.68 9.54 5.03
CA ARG A 622 33.58 8.71 3.83
C ARG A 622 34.12 9.47 2.63
N GLY A 623 34.86 8.78 1.78
CA GLY A 623 35.30 9.28 0.47
C GLY A 623 35.96 10.67 0.51
N SER A 624 35.91 11.37 -0.62
CA SER A 624 36.42 12.74 -0.75
C SER A 624 35.45 13.56 -1.59
N ALA A 625 34.97 14.69 -1.04
CA ALA A 625 34.13 15.65 -1.74
C ALA A 625 34.74 17.06 -1.64
N PRO A 626 35.89 17.32 -2.28
CA PRO A 626 36.73 18.48 -1.99
C PRO A 626 36.05 19.82 -2.28
N ALA A 627 35.26 19.91 -3.35
CA ALA A 627 34.48 21.11 -3.67
C ALA A 627 33.37 21.38 -2.65
N THR A 628 32.65 20.33 -2.23
CA THR A 628 31.62 20.41 -1.18
C THR A 628 32.22 20.88 0.14
N VAL A 629 33.36 20.28 0.54
CA VAL A 629 34.09 20.67 1.76
C VAL A 629 34.58 22.11 1.66
N ALA A 630 35.22 22.50 0.55
CA ALA A 630 35.72 23.86 0.36
C ALA A 630 34.60 24.92 0.40
N ALA A 631 33.42 24.62 -0.17
CA ALA A 631 32.26 25.48 -0.07
C ALA A 631 31.75 25.60 1.37
N LEU A 632 31.58 24.47 2.07
CA LEU A 632 31.07 24.43 3.45
C LEU A 632 32.04 25.07 4.46
N SER A 633 33.35 25.01 4.21
CA SER A 633 34.36 25.67 5.05
C SER A 633 34.28 27.20 5.01
N LYS A 634 33.76 27.78 3.92
CA LYS A 634 33.47 29.22 3.86
C LYS A 634 32.28 29.58 4.74
N ILE A 635 31.36 28.64 4.94
CA ILE A 635 30.09 28.84 5.64
C ILE A 635 29.31 29.98 5.00
N GLU A 636 29.38 30.10 3.67
CA GLU A 636 28.61 31.06 2.88
C GLU A 636 27.80 30.25 1.86
N GLN A 637 26.51 30.58 1.72
CA GLN A 637 25.64 29.89 0.77
C GLN A 637 26.00 30.33 -0.64
N GLY A 638 26.46 29.39 -1.48
CA GLY A 638 26.68 29.65 -2.91
C GLY A 638 25.36 29.83 -3.66
N THR A 639 25.37 30.69 -4.69
CA THR A 639 24.25 30.85 -5.62
C THR A 639 24.72 30.68 -7.06
N THR A 640 23.78 30.60 -8.01
CA THR A 640 24.08 30.56 -9.45
C THR A 640 24.84 31.81 -9.91
N GLU A 641 24.53 32.98 -9.34
CA GLU A 641 25.20 34.25 -9.63
C GLU A 641 26.54 34.42 -8.89
N LYS A 642 26.63 33.91 -7.65
CA LYS A 642 27.78 34.05 -6.76
C LYS A 642 28.20 32.70 -6.19
N PRO A 643 28.85 31.85 -7.00
CA PRO A 643 29.22 30.52 -6.55
C PRO A 643 30.42 30.54 -5.58
N THR A 644 30.41 29.61 -4.62
CA THR A 644 31.48 29.48 -3.62
C THR A 644 32.71 28.74 -4.16
N THR A 645 32.54 27.89 -5.18
CA THR A 645 33.64 27.23 -5.89
C THR A 645 33.34 27.21 -7.38
N THR A 646 34.35 26.97 -8.22
CA THR A 646 34.22 26.82 -9.68
C THR A 646 34.17 25.35 -10.12
N SER A 647 33.88 24.44 -9.19
CA SER A 647 33.96 22.99 -9.45
C SER A 647 32.90 22.49 -10.43
N ARG A 648 33.32 21.59 -11.33
CA ARG A 648 32.46 20.77 -12.22
C ARG A 648 32.26 19.32 -11.70
N GLY A 649 32.69 19.03 -10.48
CA GLY A 649 32.71 17.67 -9.92
C GLY A 649 31.35 16.96 -9.86
N CYS A 650 31.38 15.63 -9.86
CA CYS A 650 30.20 14.76 -9.89
C CYS A 650 29.24 14.91 -8.69
N HIS A 651 29.73 15.34 -7.53
CA HIS A 651 28.90 15.55 -6.33
C HIS A 651 27.82 16.63 -6.50
N ALA A 652 27.89 17.49 -7.52
CA ALA A 652 26.78 18.37 -7.89
C ALA A 652 25.53 17.57 -8.29
N LEU A 653 25.75 16.46 -9.01
CA LEU A 653 24.72 15.59 -9.57
C LEU A 653 24.33 14.48 -8.58
N THR A 654 25.30 13.72 -8.05
CA THR A 654 24.98 12.48 -7.30
C THR A 654 24.12 12.74 -6.06
N ARG A 655 24.35 13.83 -5.34
CA ARG A 655 23.55 14.18 -4.16
C ARG A 655 22.17 14.77 -4.47
N THR A 656 21.97 15.30 -5.68
CA THR A 656 20.71 15.99 -6.06
C THR A 656 19.68 15.06 -6.70
N LEU A 657 20.07 13.86 -7.10
CA LEU A 657 19.19 12.86 -7.71
C LEU A 657 17.87 12.63 -6.94
N PRO A 658 17.84 12.56 -5.59
CA PRO A 658 16.58 12.35 -4.86
C PRO A 658 15.57 13.50 -4.98
N VAL A 659 15.99 14.71 -5.40
CA VAL A 659 15.07 15.83 -5.63
C VAL A 659 14.09 15.54 -6.78
N ALA A 660 14.39 14.55 -7.63
CA ALA A 660 13.49 14.07 -8.67
C ALA A 660 12.11 13.65 -8.15
N VAL A 661 12.01 13.23 -6.89
CA VAL A 661 10.72 12.89 -6.24
C VAL A 661 9.86 14.15 -6.06
N ALA A 662 10.47 15.29 -5.72
CA ALA A 662 9.76 16.56 -5.61
C ALA A 662 9.29 17.08 -6.99
N VAL A 663 10.08 16.83 -8.04
CA VAL A 663 9.72 17.12 -9.45
C VAL A 663 8.61 16.21 -9.97
N ALA A 664 8.66 14.94 -9.57
CA ALA A 664 7.61 13.97 -9.86
C ALA A 664 6.33 14.26 -9.07
N GLY A 665 6.36 15.14 -8.05
CA GLY A 665 5.21 15.49 -7.23
C GLY A 665 4.63 16.90 -7.43
N ARG A 666 5.29 17.80 -8.18
CA ARG A 666 4.90 19.22 -8.38
C ARG A 666 5.38 19.81 -9.73
N ASP A 667 5.18 21.12 -9.93
CA ASP A 667 5.68 21.91 -11.08
C ASP A 667 7.17 21.63 -11.40
N PRO A 668 7.47 20.96 -12.53
CA PRO A 668 8.83 20.67 -12.95
C PRO A 668 9.68 21.92 -13.16
N GLY A 669 9.11 23.00 -13.68
CA GLY A 669 9.87 24.21 -13.98
C GLY A 669 10.41 24.85 -12.70
N TYR A 670 9.59 24.88 -11.64
CA TYR A 670 10.02 25.37 -10.33
C TYR A 670 11.18 24.55 -9.78
N TRP A 671 11.03 23.23 -9.68
CA TRP A 671 12.05 22.40 -9.05
C TRP A 671 13.31 22.21 -9.89
N VAL A 672 13.22 22.25 -11.22
CA VAL A 672 14.41 22.27 -12.09
C VAL A 672 15.30 23.48 -11.75
N ARG A 673 14.70 24.67 -11.55
CA ARG A 673 15.45 25.85 -11.09
C ARG A 673 16.02 25.66 -9.68
N GLN A 674 15.23 25.10 -8.74
CA GLN A 674 15.72 24.83 -7.39
C GLN A 674 16.90 23.85 -7.38
N VAL A 675 16.90 22.81 -8.21
CA VAL A 675 18.01 21.85 -8.32
C VAL A 675 19.29 22.51 -8.83
N ARG A 676 19.19 23.41 -9.83
CA ARG A 676 20.36 24.20 -10.29
C ARG A 676 20.96 25.01 -9.16
N GLU A 677 20.13 25.64 -8.34
CA GLU A 677 20.58 26.36 -7.15
C GLU A 677 21.17 25.44 -6.07
N ILE A 678 20.55 24.27 -5.81
CA ILE A 678 21.09 23.27 -4.86
C ILE A 678 22.47 22.76 -5.30
N ALA A 679 22.68 22.58 -6.61
CA ALA A 679 24.00 22.27 -7.16
C ALA A 679 24.97 23.45 -6.95
N ALA A 680 24.52 24.67 -7.27
CA ALA A 680 25.29 25.91 -7.14
C ALA A 680 25.73 26.25 -5.70
N LEU A 681 25.05 25.71 -4.68
CA LEU A 681 25.47 25.81 -3.28
C LEU A 681 26.94 25.45 -3.07
N THR A 682 27.47 24.52 -3.87
CA THR A 682 28.86 24.05 -3.77
C THR A 682 29.60 23.97 -5.10
N HIS A 683 28.91 23.88 -6.23
CA HIS A 683 29.50 23.70 -7.57
C HIS A 683 29.05 24.82 -8.52
N GLY A 684 29.93 25.79 -8.74
CA GLY A 684 29.64 26.97 -9.57
C GLY A 684 29.75 26.78 -11.07
N ASP A 685 30.25 25.65 -11.55
CA ASP A 685 30.34 25.41 -13.00
C ASP A 685 28.93 25.19 -13.57
N PRO A 686 28.50 25.97 -14.59
CA PRO A 686 27.17 25.84 -15.17
C PRO A 686 26.86 24.46 -15.73
N ALA A 687 27.85 23.73 -16.23
CA ALA A 687 27.64 22.39 -16.78
C ALA A 687 27.33 21.37 -15.69
N ALA A 688 27.86 21.55 -14.48
CA ALA A 688 27.51 20.69 -13.34
C ALA A 688 26.09 20.96 -12.82
N GLN A 689 25.67 22.23 -12.81
CA GLN A 689 24.29 22.62 -12.45
C GLN A 689 23.29 22.10 -13.49
N SER A 690 23.63 22.24 -14.77
CA SER A 690 22.85 21.72 -15.87
C SER A 690 22.74 20.20 -15.82
N ALA A 691 23.84 19.48 -15.58
CA ALA A 691 23.81 18.02 -15.46
C ALA A 691 22.89 17.55 -14.31
N ALA A 692 22.89 18.23 -13.16
CA ALA A 692 21.99 17.93 -12.06
C ALA A 692 20.50 18.13 -12.42
N ALA A 693 20.18 19.23 -13.12
CA ALA A 693 18.83 19.50 -13.62
C ALA A 693 18.36 18.43 -14.62
N HIS A 694 19.21 18.10 -15.59
CA HIS A 694 18.94 17.07 -16.59
C HIS A 694 18.69 15.70 -15.93
N ALA A 695 19.56 15.29 -15.00
CA ALA A 695 19.41 14.03 -14.27
C ALA A 695 18.06 13.95 -13.53
N THR A 696 17.65 15.05 -12.92
CA THR A 696 16.37 15.14 -12.18
C THR A 696 15.17 14.94 -13.09
N VAL A 697 15.18 15.52 -14.29
CA VAL A 697 14.11 15.34 -15.29
C VAL A 697 14.07 13.89 -15.77
N LEU A 698 15.22 13.30 -16.11
CA LEU A 698 15.31 11.89 -16.50
C LEU A 698 14.71 10.97 -15.41
N LEU A 699 15.11 11.17 -14.16
CA LEU A 699 14.61 10.41 -13.01
C LEU A 699 13.11 10.61 -12.78
N SER A 700 12.59 11.84 -12.92
CA SER A 700 11.15 12.11 -12.76
C SER A 700 10.32 11.34 -13.79
N HIS A 701 10.79 11.24 -15.03
CA HIS A 701 10.15 10.42 -16.06
C HIS A 701 10.30 8.92 -15.81
N CYS A 702 11.45 8.45 -15.31
CA CYS A 702 11.58 7.07 -14.87
C CYS A 702 10.57 6.73 -13.76
N LEU A 703 10.48 7.59 -12.73
CA LEU A 703 9.53 7.46 -11.62
C LEU A 703 8.09 7.36 -12.11
N THR A 704 7.67 8.26 -12.99
CA THR A 704 6.28 8.40 -13.46
C THR A 704 5.90 7.54 -14.66
N SER A 705 6.84 6.82 -15.27
CA SER A 705 6.56 6.00 -16.46
C SER A 705 5.66 4.80 -16.12
N THR A 706 4.47 4.68 -16.71
CA THR A 706 3.65 3.48 -16.60
C THR A 706 3.89 2.54 -17.80
N PRO A 707 3.70 1.21 -17.64
CA PRO A 707 3.75 0.27 -18.76
C PRO A 707 2.66 0.49 -19.83
N GLU A 708 1.64 1.31 -19.53
CA GLU A 708 0.41 1.46 -20.32
C GLU A 708 0.47 2.66 -21.27
N ALA A 709 1.23 2.50 -22.35
CA ALA A 709 1.03 3.19 -23.62
C ALA A 709 1.59 2.37 -24.79
N GLN A 710 1.43 1.03 -24.72
CA GLN A 710 1.75 0.17 -25.86
C GLN A 710 0.58 0.18 -26.84
N ASP A 711 0.65 1.11 -27.79
CA ASP A 711 -0.06 0.97 -29.05
C ASP A 711 0.46 -0.34 -29.69
N ALA A 712 -0.41 -1.33 -29.86
CA ALA A 712 -0.08 -2.70 -30.28
C ALA A 712 0.63 -2.79 -31.66
N ARG A 713 0.91 -1.64 -32.30
CA ARG A 713 1.60 -1.49 -33.57
C ARG A 713 3.09 -1.15 -33.43
N PHE A 714 3.60 -0.82 -32.22
CA PHE A 714 5.01 -0.41 -31.99
C PHE A 714 5.71 -1.10 -30.80
N ALA A 715 5.21 -2.26 -30.34
CA ALA A 715 5.69 -3.02 -29.18
C ALA A 715 7.13 -3.60 -29.29
N VAL A 716 8.15 -2.73 -29.45
CA VAL A 716 9.56 -3.14 -29.63
C VAL A 716 10.53 -2.42 -28.67
N ARG A 717 10.07 -1.45 -27.85
CA ARG A 717 10.96 -0.64 -26.98
C ARG A 717 10.65 -0.80 -25.50
N SER A 718 11.69 -1.08 -24.72
CA SER A 718 11.66 -1.19 -23.25
C SER A 718 11.10 0.06 -22.55
N GLN A 719 10.40 -0.11 -21.42
CA GLN A 719 9.80 0.98 -20.64
C GLN A 719 10.84 2.01 -20.19
N VAL A 720 11.97 1.57 -19.64
CA VAL A 720 13.08 2.46 -19.24
C VAL A 720 13.56 3.26 -20.44
N ARG A 721 13.75 2.60 -21.57
CA ARG A 721 14.24 3.25 -22.79
C ARG A 721 13.24 4.31 -23.29
N GLN A 722 11.94 4.02 -23.23
CA GLN A 722 10.92 4.99 -23.61
C GLN A 722 10.87 6.18 -22.63
N ALA A 723 10.96 5.93 -21.32
CA ALA A 723 11.00 6.98 -20.31
C ALA A 723 12.19 7.92 -20.51
N LEU A 724 13.38 7.38 -20.76
CA LEU A 724 14.60 8.16 -21.02
C LEU A 724 14.48 8.99 -22.31
N VAL A 725 13.94 8.41 -23.39
CA VAL A 725 13.72 9.13 -24.65
C VAL A 725 12.71 10.26 -24.47
N ASN A 726 11.57 9.98 -23.82
CA ASN A 726 10.54 10.99 -23.53
C ASN A 726 11.11 12.13 -22.69
N ALA A 727 11.90 11.79 -21.67
CA ALA A 727 12.54 12.76 -20.81
C ALA A 727 13.51 13.65 -21.56
N VAL A 728 14.38 13.08 -22.41
CA VAL A 728 15.30 13.88 -23.21
C VAL A 728 14.53 14.84 -24.09
N HIS A 729 13.45 14.39 -24.75
CA HIS A 729 12.62 15.25 -25.60
C HIS A 729 11.86 16.36 -24.85
N ALA A 730 11.52 16.16 -23.58
CA ALA A 730 10.79 17.16 -22.77
C ALA A 730 11.67 18.29 -22.21
N LEU A 731 13.00 18.10 -22.17
CA LEU A 731 13.94 19.08 -21.59
C LEU A 731 13.86 20.50 -22.14
N PRO A 732 13.75 20.73 -23.47
CA PRO A 732 13.75 22.08 -24.03
C PRO A 732 12.57 22.95 -23.56
N ASP A 733 11.47 22.33 -23.14
CA ASP A 733 10.24 23.02 -22.74
C ASP A 733 10.23 23.42 -21.24
N LEU A 734 11.19 22.93 -20.43
CA LEU A 734 11.18 23.07 -18.97
C LEU A 734 12.06 24.20 -18.42
N ASP A 735 13.15 24.57 -19.10
CA ASP A 735 14.02 25.70 -18.75
C ASP A 735 14.85 26.14 -19.97
N LEU A 736 14.69 27.40 -20.39
CA LEU A 736 15.34 27.98 -21.57
C LEU A 736 16.88 28.10 -21.43
N ASP A 737 17.40 27.99 -20.21
CA ASP A 737 18.83 28.09 -19.90
C ASP A 737 19.57 26.74 -19.92
N LEU A 738 18.87 25.63 -20.09
CA LEU A 738 19.51 24.33 -20.28
C LEU A 738 20.18 24.31 -21.65
N SER A 739 21.51 24.24 -21.68
CA SER A 739 22.26 24.50 -22.91
C SER A 739 21.91 23.49 -24.02
N SER A 740 21.65 23.97 -25.23
CA SER A 740 21.36 23.10 -26.39
C SER A 740 22.49 22.10 -26.68
N ARG A 741 23.72 22.41 -26.23
CA ARG A 741 24.89 21.54 -26.38
C ARG A 741 24.81 20.28 -25.52
N GLU A 742 24.33 20.38 -24.28
CA GLU A 742 24.24 19.24 -23.35
C GLU A 742 23.10 18.30 -23.75
N HIS A 743 21.95 18.86 -24.12
CA HIS A 743 20.84 18.09 -24.67
C HIS A 743 21.25 17.25 -25.89
N VAL A 744 22.06 17.81 -26.80
CA VAL A 744 22.64 17.06 -27.94
C VAL A 744 23.54 15.91 -27.50
N GLN A 745 24.28 16.05 -26.40
CA GLN A 745 25.12 14.95 -25.89
C GLN A 745 24.27 13.83 -25.28
N LEU A 746 23.14 14.13 -24.66
CA LEU A 746 22.21 13.11 -24.16
C LEU A 746 21.58 12.30 -25.29
N LEU A 747 21.15 12.98 -26.37
CA LEU A 747 20.68 12.31 -27.58
C LEU A 747 21.75 11.41 -28.19
N LYS A 748 23.00 11.87 -28.23
CA LYS A 748 24.13 11.05 -28.69
C LYS A 748 24.40 9.86 -27.78
N ALA A 749 24.31 10.02 -26.46
CA ALA A 749 24.49 8.91 -25.53
C ALA A 749 23.43 7.81 -25.73
N LEU A 750 22.15 8.20 -25.93
CA LEU A 750 21.08 7.26 -26.29
C LEU A 750 21.35 6.57 -27.64
N GLU A 751 21.77 7.32 -28.66
CA GLU A 751 22.13 6.76 -29.97
C GLU A 751 23.33 5.78 -29.88
N GLN A 752 24.31 6.07 -29.03
CA GLN A 752 25.44 5.15 -28.79
C GLN A 752 24.98 3.89 -28.05
N ALA A 753 24.05 4.00 -27.08
CA ALA A 753 23.47 2.83 -26.41
C ALA A 753 22.72 1.93 -27.40
N ASP A 754 22.07 2.51 -28.40
CA ASP A 754 21.38 1.74 -29.44
C ASP A 754 22.33 1.01 -30.40
N ARG A 755 23.39 1.70 -30.84
CA ARG A 755 24.33 1.14 -31.83
C ARG A 755 25.35 0.19 -31.21
N HIS A 756 25.73 0.47 -29.97
CA HIS A 756 26.81 -0.20 -29.26
C HIS A 756 26.43 -0.40 -27.79
N PRO A 757 25.39 -1.20 -27.48
CA PRO A 757 24.99 -1.43 -26.10
C PRO A 757 26.13 -2.12 -25.33
N ALA A 758 26.33 -1.70 -24.08
CA ALA A 758 27.28 -2.31 -23.14
C ALA A 758 28.75 -2.40 -23.66
N ASP A 759 29.22 -1.39 -24.39
CA ASP A 759 30.62 -1.27 -24.85
C ASP A 759 31.47 -0.46 -23.84
N PRO A 760 32.46 -1.10 -23.18
CA PRO A 760 33.31 -0.42 -22.19
C PRO A 760 34.10 0.76 -22.75
N LYS A 761 34.49 0.72 -24.04
CA LYS A 761 35.24 1.82 -24.68
C LYS A 761 34.35 3.02 -24.91
N ARG A 762 33.08 2.79 -25.26
CA ARG A 762 32.07 3.86 -25.39
C ARG A 762 31.77 4.48 -24.03
N LEU A 763 31.58 3.65 -23.00
CA LEU A 763 31.41 4.13 -21.64
C LEU A 763 32.58 5.01 -21.18
N ALA A 764 33.82 4.56 -21.39
CA ALA A 764 35.01 5.34 -21.04
C ALA A 764 35.15 6.66 -21.84
N HIS A 765 34.61 6.72 -23.06
CA HIS A 765 34.60 7.95 -23.86
C HIS A 765 33.52 8.93 -23.42
N LEU A 766 32.34 8.43 -23.03
CA LEU A 766 31.21 9.24 -22.56
C LEU A 766 31.44 9.75 -21.14
N ALA A 767 32.11 8.97 -20.29
CA ALA A 767 32.40 9.30 -18.90
C ALA A 767 33.91 9.18 -18.59
N PRO A 768 34.77 10.04 -19.16
CA PRO A 768 36.22 9.94 -19.00
C PRO A 768 36.75 10.38 -17.64
N ASP A 769 35.96 11.12 -16.86
CA ASP A 769 36.42 11.81 -15.64
C ASP A 769 35.31 11.95 -14.59
N ALA A 770 35.71 12.45 -13.41
CA ALA A 770 34.84 12.62 -12.23
C ALA A 770 33.99 13.91 -12.25
N THR A 771 33.46 14.27 -13.42
CA THR A 771 32.61 15.45 -13.59
C THR A 771 31.14 15.09 -13.63
N ALA A 772 30.27 16.02 -13.24
CA ALA A 772 28.82 15.81 -13.29
C ALA A 772 28.28 15.50 -14.72
N PRO A 773 28.75 16.17 -15.79
CA PRO A 773 28.37 15.78 -17.15
C PRO A 773 28.80 14.36 -17.53
N SER A 774 30.00 13.92 -17.15
CA SER A 774 30.49 12.56 -17.37
C SER A 774 29.62 11.52 -16.65
N ALA A 775 29.28 11.75 -15.38
CA ALA A 775 28.40 10.88 -14.60
C ALA A 775 27.01 10.74 -15.23
N LEU A 776 26.43 11.86 -15.70
CA LEU A 776 25.13 11.90 -16.38
C LEU A 776 25.15 11.08 -17.68
N LEU A 777 26.12 11.34 -18.56
CA LEU A 777 26.21 10.68 -19.86
C LEU A 777 26.50 9.19 -19.72
N GLY A 778 27.41 8.82 -18.82
CA GLY A 778 27.71 7.43 -18.49
C GLY A 778 26.49 6.71 -17.94
N GLY A 779 25.83 7.26 -16.91
CA GLY A 779 24.66 6.64 -16.29
C GLY A 779 23.50 6.47 -17.25
N LEU A 780 23.23 7.48 -18.09
CA LEU A 780 22.22 7.40 -19.15
C LEU A 780 22.53 6.30 -20.17
N TYR A 781 23.77 6.23 -20.64
CA TYR A 781 24.20 5.21 -21.60
C TYR A 781 24.08 3.80 -21.02
N VAL A 782 24.47 3.60 -19.76
CA VAL A 782 24.37 2.28 -19.12
C VAL A 782 22.90 1.90 -18.90
N ALA A 783 22.07 2.77 -18.35
CA ALA A 783 20.64 2.49 -18.14
C ALA A 783 19.91 2.19 -19.47
N ALA A 784 20.28 2.88 -20.57
CA ALA A 784 19.74 2.60 -21.89
C ALA A 784 20.29 1.29 -22.52
N SER A 785 21.51 0.88 -22.16
CA SER A 785 22.12 -0.39 -22.61
C SER A 785 21.60 -1.62 -21.87
N PHE A 786 21.10 -1.43 -20.64
CA PHE A 786 20.56 -2.48 -19.77
C PHE A 786 19.16 -2.08 -19.24
N PRO A 787 18.15 -1.95 -20.12
CA PRO A 787 16.89 -1.35 -19.73
C PRO A 787 15.95 -2.32 -19.00
N GLU A 788 16.23 -3.62 -19.01
CA GLU A 788 15.33 -4.63 -18.43
C GLU A 788 15.56 -4.85 -16.93
N ARG A 789 14.50 -5.28 -16.24
CA ARG A 789 14.46 -5.40 -14.78
C ARG A 789 15.48 -6.40 -14.24
N ASP A 790 15.70 -7.52 -14.94
CA ASP A 790 16.65 -8.57 -14.55
C ASP A 790 18.11 -8.20 -14.84
N GLN A 791 18.35 -7.10 -15.57
CA GLN A 791 19.69 -6.65 -15.95
C GLN A 791 20.32 -5.67 -14.96
N VAL A 792 19.62 -5.26 -13.90
CA VAL A 792 20.04 -4.19 -12.98
C VAL A 792 21.39 -4.49 -12.30
N ASP A 793 21.64 -5.72 -11.83
CA ASP A 793 22.94 -6.10 -11.25
C ASP A 793 24.08 -5.97 -12.28
N ALA A 794 23.85 -6.48 -13.51
CA ALA A 794 24.81 -6.42 -14.59
C ALA A 794 25.11 -4.97 -15.00
N ALA A 795 24.08 -4.12 -15.05
CA ALA A 795 24.20 -2.70 -15.34
C ALA A 795 25.07 -1.97 -14.31
N LEU A 796 24.82 -2.20 -13.02
CA LEU A 796 25.58 -1.60 -11.92
C LEU A 796 27.07 -2.02 -11.97
N ARG A 797 27.34 -3.32 -12.20
CA ARG A 797 28.72 -3.83 -12.33
C ARG A 797 29.43 -3.27 -13.56
N PHE A 798 28.71 -3.13 -14.67
CA PHE A 798 29.24 -2.53 -15.89
C PHE A 798 29.57 -1.04 -15.69
N ALA A 799 28.66 -0.28 -15.07
CA ALA A 799 28.85 1.11 -14.71
C ALA A 799 30.07 1.33 -13.80
N ALA A 800 30.28 0.44 -12.82
CA ALA A 800 31.44 0.47 -11.93
C ALA A 800 32.79 0.31 -12.65
N GLY A 801 32.79 -0.14 -13.91
CA GLY A 801 33.96 -0.23 -14.78
C GLY A 801 34.37 1.09 -15.46
N ALA A 802 33.58 2.16 -15.33
CA ALA A 802 33.91 3.47 -15.89
C ALA A 802 35.18 4.07 -15.24
N PRO A 803 35.86 5.02 -15.91
CA PRO A 803 36.97 5.79 -15.33
C PRO A 803 36.65 6.37 -13.95
N ASP A 804 35.46 6.97 -13.80
CA ASP A 804 34.85 7.38 -12.53
C ASP A 804 33.63 6.50 -12.21
N GLY A 805 33.90 5.26 -11.79
CA GLY A 805 32.86 4.23 -11.62
C GLY A 805 31.86 4.51 -10.51
N ASP A 806 32.23 5.26 -9.47
CA ASP A 806 31.36 5.64 -8.34
C ASP A 806 30.19 6.52 -8.80
N SER A 807 30.46 7.61 -9.53
CA SER A 807 29.42 8.53 -9.97
C SER A 807 28.54 7.96 -11.09
N VAL A 808 29.13 7.18 -12.00
CA VAL A 808 28.40 6.53 -13.09
C VAL A 808 27.49 5.42 -12.57
N ALA A 809 27.97 4.58 -11.64
CA ALA A 809 27.16 3.52 -11.03
C ALA A 809 26.06 4.11 -10.13
N CYS A 810 26.36 5.18 -9.40
CA CYS A 810 25.39 5.96 -8.62
C CYS A 810 24.23 6.48 -9.50
N MET A 811 24.53 7.13 -10.63
CA MET A 811 23.52 7.60 -11.57
C MET A 811 22.73 6.45 -12.22
N THR A 812 23.42 5.37 -12.61
CA THR A 812 22.79 4.17 -13.21
C THR A 812 21.79 3.53 -12.24
N GLY A 813 22.21 3.32 -10.99
CA GLY A 813 21.37 2.73 -9.96
C GLY A 813 20.15 3.59 -9.63
N ALA A 814 20.32 4.92 -9.59
CA ALA A 814 19.18 5.83 -9.42
C ALA A 814 18.18 5.71 -10.57
N LEU A 815 18.63 5.70 -11.84
CA LEU A 815 17.74 5.60 -13.01
C LEU A 815 16.96 4.29 -13.05
N LEU A 816 17.67 3.16 -12.89
CA LEU A 816 17.05 1.85 -12.96
C LEU A 816 16.18 1.56 -11.74
N GLY A 817 16.61 1.98 -10.55
CA GLY A 817 15.81 1.87 -9.34
C GLY A 817 14.55 2.73 -9.38
N ALA A 818 14.64 3.94 -9.94
CA ALA A 818 13.48 4.81 -10.16
C ALA A 818 12.47 4.23 -11.15
N ALA A 819 12.92 3.48 -12.16
CA ALA A 819 12.03 2.92 -13.17
C ALA A 819 11.41 1.58 -12.76
N HIS A 820 12.21 0.70 -12.14
CA HIS A 820 11.82 -0.68 -11.86
C HIS A 820 11.37 -0.95 -10.42
N GLY A 821 11.67 -0.05 -9.48
CA GLY A 821 11.39 -0.27 -8.06
C GLY A 821 12.52 -0.94 -7.30
N VAL A 822 12.40 -0.92 -5.97
CA VAL A 822 13.39 -1.53 -5.05
C VAL A 822 13.50 -3.04 -5.25
N GLU A 823 12.43 -3.70 -5.70
CA GLU A 823 12.38 -5.15 -5.94
C GLU A 823 13.16 -5.59 -7.18
N ALA A 824 13.76 -4.65 -7.92
CA ALA A 824 14.70 -4.93 -9.00
C ALA A 824 16.17 -4.85 -8.56
N LEU A 825 16.45 -4.30 -7.38
CA LEU A 825 17.81 -4.17 -6.88
C LEU A 825 18.34 -5.51 -6.35
N PRO A 826 19.66 -5.76 -6.43
CA PRO A 826 20.24 -7.01 -5.95
C PRO A 826 20.09 -7.12 -4.43
N ILE A 827 19.30 -8.11 -3.96
CA ILE A 827 18.91 -8.24 -2.55
C ILE A 827 20.12 -8.38 -1.60
N ASP A 828 21.17 -9.10 -2.02
CA ASP A 828 22.43 -9.23 -1.25
C ASP A 828 23.09 -7.86 -1.02
N LEU A 829 23.11 -7.00 -2.04
CA LEU A 829 23.75 -5.69 -1.93
C LEU A 829 22.93 -4.75 -1.06
N VAL A 830 21.60 -4.79 -1.20
CA VAL A 830 20.70 -3.94 -0.41
C VAL A 830 20.72 -4.36 1.07
N SER A 831 20.62 -5.67 1.37
CA SER A 831 20.55 -6.15 2.76
C SER A 831 21.84 -5.88 3.55
N ARG A 832 22.98 -5.82 2.86
CA ARG A 832 24.29 -5.58 3.47
C ARG A 832 24.67 -4.10 3.54
N HIS A 833 23.94 -3.20 2.88
CA HIS A 833 24.30 -1.78 2.82
C HIS A 833 23.98 -1.06 4.15
N GLU A 834 24.99 -0.45 4.78
CA GLU A 834 24.89 0.05 6.17
C GLU A 834 23.85 1.17 6.38
N LEU A 835 23.51 1.90 5.31
CA LEU A 835 22.49 2.96 5.30
C LEU A 835 21.19 2.56 4.59
N ALA A 836 20.99 1.29 4.23
CA ALA A 836 19.78 0.86 3.53
C ALA A 836 18.51 1.24 4.31
N TRP A 837 18.48 0.97 5.61
CA TRP A 837 17.34 1.34 6.46
C TRP A 837 17.12 2.86 6.56
N VAL A 838 18.19 3.66 6.55
CA VAL A 838 18.10 5.14 6.59
C VAL A 838 17.45 5.66 5.32
N LEU A 839 17.92 5.17 4.17
CA LEU A 839 17.41 5.56 2.85
C LEU A 839 15.98 5.08 2.65
N ASP A 840 15.63 3.89 3.14
CA ASP A 840 14.27 3.36 3.10
C ASP A 840 13.31 4.25 3.89
N THR A 841 13.68 4.64 5.11
CA THR A 841 12.92 5.58 5.94
C THR A 841 12.78 6.95 5.27
N LEU A 842 13.89 7.51 4.76
CA LEU A 842 13.87 8.80 4.06
C LEU A 842 13.01 8.78 2.79
N ALA A 843 13.03 7.68 2.03
CA ALA A 843 12.20 7.51 0.84
C ALA A 843 10.70 7.59 1.20
N ARG A 844 10.28 6.82 2.21
CA ARG A 844 8.89 6.80 2.69
C ARG A 844 8.50 8.16 3.27
N ASP A 845 9.36 8.76 4.08
CA ASP A 845 9.07 10.02 4.73
C ASP A 845 8.99 11.18 3.73
N LEU A 846 9.79 11.16 2.66
CA LEU A 846 9.71 12.15 1.58
C LEU A 846 8.37 12.07 0.84
N VAL A 847 7.90 10.86 0.52
CA VAL A 847 6.58 10.66 -0.09
C VAL A 847 5.48 11.13 0.86
N ALA A 848 5.52 10.70 2.12
CA ALA A 848 4.54 11.08 3.13
C ALA A 848 4.50 12.60 3.35
N GLN A 849 5.64 13.30 3.35
CA GLN A 849 5.63 14.76 3.46
C GLN A 849 4.98 15.43 2.26
N ILE A 850 5.25 14.97 1.04
CA ILE A 850 4.71 15.59 -0.18
C ILE A 850 3.20 15.35 -0.27
N VAL A 851 2.74 14.16 0.10
CA VAL A 851 1.36 13.69 -0.08
C VAL A 851 0.48 13.97 1.15
N ASP A 852 0.90 13.53 2.33
CA ASP A 852 0.07 13.43 3.53
C ASP A 852 0.30 14.58 4.53
N ARG A 853 1.39 15.33 4.40
CA ARG A 853 1.81 16.43 5.28
C ARG A 853 1.67 16.09 6.78
N PRO A 854 2.33 15.02 7.27
CA PRO A 854 2.30 14.58 8.67
C PRO A 854 2.61 15.66 9.70
N SER A 855 3.46 16.64 9.36
CA SER A 855 3.75 17.81 10.19
C SER A 855 2.53 18.70 10.45
N GLY A 856 1.50 18.62 9.59
CA GLY A 856 0.45 19.61 9.47
C GLY A 856 0.90 20.82 8.67
N GLY A 857 0.15 21.91 8.80
CA GLY A 857 0.48 23.21 8.23
C GLY A 857 -0.03 24.35 9.10
N GLU A 858 -0.04 25.58 8.58
CA GLU A 858 -0.47 26.76 9.34
C GLU A 858 -1.92 26.66 9.88
N TYR A 859 -2.81 26.00 9.12
CA TYR A 859 -4.25 25.89 9.42
C TYR A 859 -4.72 24.46 9.72
N LEU A 860 -3.82 23.48 9.67
CA LEU A 860 -4.12 22.06 9.83
C LEU A 860 -3.15 21.45 10.87
N GLY A 861 -3.69 20.84 11.92
CA GLY A 861 -2.86 20.14 12.90
C GLY A 861 -2.18 18.91 12.28
N GLY A 862 -0.90 18.71 12.58
CA GLY A 862 -0.17 17.50 12.18
C GLY A 862 -0.70 16.27 12.92
N TRP A 863 -0.68 15.13 12.24
CA TRP A 863 -1.15 13.86 12.80
C TRP A 863 -0.01 12.99 13.35
N ASP A 864 1.24 13.19 12.92
CA ASP A 864 2.42 12.55 13.53
C ASP A 864 3.08 13.52 14.53
N PRO A 865 2.94 13.28 15.85
CA PRO A 865 3.49 14.16 16.88
C PRO A 865 5.03 14.16 16.93
N HIS A 866 5.69 13.16 16.33
CA HIS A 866 7.14 13.03 16.30
C HIS A 866 7.76 13.57 15.01
N TRP A 867 6.94 13.99 14.03
CA TRP A 867 7.46 14.46 12.75
C TRP A 867 8.36 15.68 12.89
N TRP A 868 7.99 16.61 13.77
CA TRP A 868 8.77 17.82 14.04
C TRP A 868 10.10 17.53 14.75
N ASP A 869 10.18 16.47 15.56
CA ASP A 869 11.43 16.04 16.18
C ASP A 869 12.38 15.42 15.15
N ARG A 870 11.83 14.67 14.19
CA ARG A 870 12.59 14.08 13.07
C ARG A 870 13.04 15.14 12.07
N TYR A 871 12.12 16.00 11.66
CA TYR A 871 12.29 17.00 10.60
C TYR A 871 11.91 18.41 11.06
N PRO A 872 12.71 19.05 11.93
CA PRO A 872 12.51 20.45 12.30
C PRO A 872 12.44 21.35 11.06
N GLY A 873 11.31 22.05 10.90
CA GLY A 873 11.08 23.00 9.82
C GLY A 873 11.90 24.28 10.04
N TRP A 874 13.07 24.34 9.41
CA TRP A 874 13.99 25.49 9.47
C TRP A 874 13.53 26.61 8.54
#